data_AF-A0A2C9WFR1-F1
#
_entry.id   AF-A0A2C9WFR1-F1
#
_cell.length_a   1.000
_cell.length_b   1.000
_cell.length_c   1.000
_cell.angle_alpha   90.00
_cell.angle_beta   90.00
_cell.angle_gamma   90.00
#
_symmetry.space_group_name_H-M   'P 1'
#
loop_
_entity.id
_entity.type
_entity.pdbx_description
1 polymer ?
#
loop_
_entity_poly.entity_id
_entity_poly.type
_entity_poly.pdbx_seq_one_letter_code
_entity_poly.pdbx_strand_id
1 'polypeptide(L)'
;MASSTSLFFLCPLAIHFLVLTAQSQPEMVYKDCLPDKGNYSINSTYQANLKQLLTSIYTNTEINNGFYNFSHGQDPDVVKSIALCRPDITPQACRDCIKNASDSLLVLCPTSKEAIGGQDDCMVRYSYRDIFRLNEGRGPYFFVHSKNNVPEPNISGFNQSRMTLLDSLRDRAAAGDSRYKFDYNQTLDPNFQTIYALVQCTPDLTESECRDCLHFASGLIPECCEFNTGGRVITPSCNFRYETDRFYSLENMPSAQSPPPPPPPPGKSRIVIIVIVTVAVSTIVAICVFIFLRARNKKKEFKRIEAMNKKEEFNGIVDSEIEDAESLQFDFGTVRTATNDFSEENKLGQGGFGAVYKGELPNGQHIAVKRLSKESKQGQLEFKNEVLLVAKLQHKNLVRLLGFCLERKERLLIYEFVPNSSLDHFIFDPTKRTHLDWERRYKIIVGIARGLLYLHEDSRLRIIHRDLKASNVLLDEEMNPKISDFGMARLFEVDQTQEETSRIVGTFGYMAPEYIHHGRFSVKSDVFSFGVLVLEIASGQKISGAGIGEEEENLLTYSWKNWNEGTALNLIDPTMRVAPRSEMMRSIHIGLLCVQEHEANRPTMAQVVTLLGSYSITLPVPSKPAFFMHSALRTEASLSTNERSNEDVQQSRNEVSTSELYPR
;
A
#
# COMPACT_ATOMS: atom_id res chain seq x y z
N MET A 1 47.16 21.78 41.02
CA MET A 1 46.73 20.77 42.02
C MET A 1 45.61 21.42 42.81
N ALA A 2 44.40 20.89 43.00
CA ALA A 2 43.81 19.57 42.82
C ALA A 2 42.40 19.74 42.20
N SER A 3 42.09 19.01 41.12
CA SER A 3 41.31 17.75 41.12
C SER A 3 39.83 17.92 41.48
N SER A 4 39.04 18.15 40.43
CA SER A 4 37.60 17.90 40.38
C SER A 4 37.37 16.41 40.16
N THR A 5 37.14 15.67 41.26
CA THR A 5 36.85 14.22 41.24
C THR A 5 35.53 13.93 41.96
N SER A 6 34.45 14.59 41.54
CA SER A 6 33.10 14.26 42.08
C SER A 6 31.96 14.26 41.06
N LEU A 7 32.21 14.45 39.76
CA LEU A 7 31.14 14.39 38.74
C LEU A 7 31.08 13.10 37.91
N PHE A 8 31.90 12.09 38.23
CA PHE A 8 31.97 10.86 37.45
C PHE A 8 30.92 9.78 37.77
N PHE A 9 30.01 10.01 38.72
CA PHE A 9 29.01 9.00 39.11
C PHE A 9 27.54 9.36 38.83
N LEU A 10 27.23 10.56 38.32
CA LEU A 10 25.84 10.96 38.01
C LEU A 10 25.51 11.01 36.52
N CYS A 11 26.53 10.88 35.65
CA CYS A 11 26.40 11.02 34.20
C CYS A 11 25.72 9.83 33.48
N PRO A 12 25.84 8.55 33.91
CA PRO A 12 25.16 7.45 33.23
C PRO A 12 23.64 7.44 33.47
N LEU A 13 23.19 8.03 34.58
CA LEU A 13 21.78 8.02 34.99
C LEU A 13 20.94 9.08 34.27
N ALA A 14 21.53 10.21 33.86
CA ALA A 14 20.82 11.27 33.14
C ALA A 14 20.71 11.04 31.63
N ILE A 15 21.62 10.24 31.04
CA ILE A 15 21.61 9.89 29.61
C ILE A 15 20.41 8.99 29.29
N HIS A 16 19.98 8.15 30.23
CA HIS A 16 18.76 7.34 30.09
C HIS A 16 17.47 8.17 30.07
N PHE A 17 17.47 9.38 30.65
CA PHE A 17 16.27 10.19 30.78
C PHE A 17 16.01 11.13 29.59
N LEU A 18 17.04 11.45 28.79
CA LEU A 18 16.95 12.41 27.68
C LEU A 18 16.62 11.78 26.31
N VAL A 19 16.49 10.45 26.23
CA VAL A 19 16.03 9.74 25.02
C VAL A 19 14.53 9.96 24.75
N LEU A 20 13.75 10.45 25.72
CA LEU A 20 12.29 10.29 25.68
C LEU A 20 11.45 11.40 25.05
N THR A 21 11.97 12.54 24.59
CA THR A 21 11.08 13.57 23.99
C THR A 21 11.67 14.27 22.76
N ALA A 22 11.80 13.54 21.66
CA ALA A 22 11.92 14.13 20.33
C ALA A 22 10.64 13.86 19.52
N GLN A 23 9.72 14.83 19.45
CA GLN A 23 8.51 14.75 18.63
C GLN A 23 8.76 15.29 17.21
N SER A 24 8.51 14.43 16.21
CA SER A 24 8.51 14.67 14.77
C SER A 24 7.27 15.47 14.31
N GLN A 25 7.30 16.08 13.12
CA GLN A 25 6.06 16.62 12.53
C GLN A 25 5.08 15.48 12.21
N PRO A 26 3.76 15.66 12.39
CA PRO A 26 2.82 14.54 12.29
C PRO A 26 2.53 14.17 10.83
N GLU A 27 2.70 12.88 10.52
CA GLU A 27 2.39 12.27 9.23
C GLU A 27 0.87 12.07 9.06
N MET A 28 0.37 12.13 7.83
CA MET A 28 -1.04 11.83 7.53
C MET A 28 -1.26 10.33 7.70
N VAL A 29 -2.20 9.93 8.57
CA VAL A 29 -2.41 8.52 8.94
C VAL A 29 -3.21 7.78 7.87
N TYR A 30 -4.17 8.45 7.25
CA TYR A 30 -5.02 7.88 6.18
C TYR A 30 -5.59 9.00 5.29
N LYS A 31 -5.93 8.63 4.05
CA LYS A 31 -6.64 9.50 3.11
C LYS A 31 -7.35 8.71 2.00
N ASP A 32 -8.41 9.30 1.46
CA ASP A 32 -9.05 8.90 0.21
C ASP A 32 -9.56 10.13 -0.54
N CYS A 33 -9.31 10.16 -1.86
CA CYS A 33 -9.68 11.27 -2.74
C CYS A 33 -10.97 10.99 -3.53
N LEU A 34 -11.63 9.83 -3.32
CA LEU A 34 -12.97 9.50 -3.82
C LEU A 34 -13.24 10.00 -5.27
N PRO A 35 -12.39 9.63 -6.26
CA PRO A 35 -12.43 10.22 -7.61
C PRO A 35 -13.74 9.97 -8.35
N ASP A 36 -14.45 8.89 -8.00
CA ASP A 36 -15.75 8.51 -8.56
C ASP A 36 -16.90 9.41 -8.06
N LYS A 37 -16.65 10.26 -7.05
CA LYS A 37 -17.59 11.27 -6.54
C LYS A 37 -17.42 12.63 -7.24
N GLY A 38 -16.78 12.65 -8.40
CA GLY A 38 -16.70 13.80 -9.28
C GLY A 38 -15.48 14.69 -9.05
N ASN A 39 -15.13 15.43 -10.11
CA ASN A 39 -13.96 16.31 -10.13
C ASN A 39 -14.36 17.77 -10.40
N TYR A 40 -13.58 18.70 -9.88
CA TYR A 40 -13.66 20.12 -10.21
C TYR A 40 -12.44 20.57 -11.01
N SER A 41 -12.58 21.60 -11.83
CA SER A 41 -11.47 22.17 -12.60
C SER A 41 -10.56 23.02 -11.72
N ILE A 42 -9.25 22.99 -11.98
CA ILE A 42 -8.29 23.87 -11.32
C ILE A 42 -8.68 25.35 -11.58
N ASN A 43 -8.61 26.18 -10.54
CA ASN A 43 -9.05 27.58 -10.50
C ASN A 43 -10.57 27.78 -10.70
N SER A 44 -11.39 26.75 -10.44
CA SER A 44 -12.85 26.88 -10.42
C SER A 44 -13.37 27.58 -9.16
N THR A 45 -14.61 28.06 -9.23
CA THR A 45 -15.37 28.58 -8.09
C THR A 45 -15.43 27.54 -6.96
N TYR A 46 -15.69 26.26 -7.28
CA TYR A 46 -15.67 25.17 -6.31
C TYR A 46 -14.33 25.10 -5.55
N GLN A 47 -13.19 25.18 -6.24
CA GLN A 47 -11.87 25.13 -5.60
C GLN A 47 -11.66 26.32 -4.64
N ALA A 48 -12.09 27.52 -5.04
CA ALA A 48 -12.02 28.70 -4.18
C ALA A 48 -12.89 28.53 -2.93
N ASN A 49 -14.13 28.05 -3.10
CA ASN A 49 -15.07 27.78 -2.02
C ASN A 49 -14.52 26.72 -1.05
N LEU A 50 -13.91 25.65 -1.56
CA LEU A 50 -13.28 24.60 -0.74
C LEU A 50 -12.12 25.15 0.10
N LYS A 51 -11.20 25.91 -0.49
CA LYS A 51 -10.07 26.51 0.25
C LYS A 51 -10.56 27.45 1.36
N GLN A 52 -11.56 28.27 1.06
CA GLN A 52 -12.16 29.17 2.03
C GLN A 52 -12.86 28.42 3.16
N LEU A 53 -13.61 27.37 2.83
CA LEU A 53 -14.29 26.52 3.80
C LEU A 53 -13.31 25.83 4.75
N LEU A 54 -12.26 25.18 4.23
CA LEU A 54 -11.28 24.50 5.08
C LEU A 54 -10.56 25.49 5.99
N THR A 55 -10.26 26.69 5.49
CA THR A 55 -9.67 27.78 6.28
C THR A 55 -10.59 28.25 7.40
N SER A 56 -11.89 28.39 7.15
CA SER A 56 -12.84 28.83 8.18
C SER A 56 -12.99 27.83 9.32
N ILE A 57 -12.79 26.53 9.08
CA ILE A 57 -12.82 25.49 10.12
C ILE A 57 -11.68 25.69 11.13
N TYR A 58 -10.42 25.65 10.69
CA TYR A 58 -9.29 25.69 11.62
C TYR A 58 -8.98 27.10 12.16
N THR A 59 -9.61 28.14 11.64
CA THR A 59 -9.54 29.50 12.21
C THR A 59 -10.66 29.79 13.20
N ASN A 60 -11.69 28.94 13.28
CA ASN A 60 -12.81 29.14 14.19
C ASN A 60 -12.41 28.85 15.64
N THR A 61 -12.43 29.88 16.49
CA THR A 61 -12.10 29.79 17.91
C THR A 61 -13.32 29.66 18.82
N GLU A 62 -14.54 29.73 18.28
CA GLU A 62 -15.79 29.65 19.03
C GLU A 62 -16.16 28.20 19.36
N ILE A 63 -15.85 27.27 18.46
CA ILE A 63 -16.05 25.84 18.64
C ILE A 63 -14.90 25.24 19.45
N ASN A 64 -15.23 24.64 20.60
CA ASN A 64 -14.27 24.07 21.54
C ASN A 64 -14.45 22.57 21.81
N ASN A 65 -15.49 21.94 21.24
CA ASN A 65 -15.77 20.51 21.37
C ASN A 65 -15.12 19.65 20.27
N GLY A 66 -14.40 20.27 19.33
CA GLY A 66 -13.63 19.55 18.31
C GLY A 66 -14.45 18.96 17.17
N PHE A 67 -15.73 19.30 17.04
CA PHE A 67 -16.58 18.90 15.92
C PHE A 67 -17.02 20.12 15.10
N TYR A 68 -16.81 20.05 13.79
CA TYR A 68 -17.09 21.13 12.84
C TYR A 68 -17.88 20.57 11.67
N ASN A 69 -18.96 21.24 11.26
CA ASN A 69 -19.80 20.87 10.12
C ASN A 69 -20.20 22.12 9.31
N PHE A 70 -19.29 22.61 8.48
CA PHE A 70 -19.44 23.91 7.80
C PHE A 70 -19.80 23.75 6.32
N SER A 71 -20.53 24.73 5.79
CA SER A 71 -20.83 24.83 4.37
C SER A 71 -20.42 26.19 3.81
N HIS A 72 -19.99 26.24 2.55
CA HIS A 72 -19.64 27.48 1.87
C HIS A 72 -19.95 27.41 0.37
N GLY A 73 -20.31 28.54 -0.23
CA GLY A 73 -20.73 28.64 -1.63
C GLY A 73 -22.24 28.51 -1.82
N GLN A 74 -22.66 28.47 -3.09
CA GLN A 74 -24.04 28.31 -3.56
C GLN A 74 -24.04 27.31 -4.71
N ASP A 75 -25.20 26.71 -5.01
CA ASP A 75 -25.31 25.77 -6.13
C ASP A 75 -24.90 26.44 -7.46
N PRO A 76 -24.12 25.76 -8.32
CA PRO A 76 -23.69 24.35 -8.25
C PRO A 76 -22.35 24.11 -7.53
N ASP A 77 -21.73 25.14 -6.93
CA ASP A 77 -20.37 25.13 -6.38
C ASP A 77 -20.33 25.12 -4.84
N VAL A 78 -21.41 24.69 -4.19
CA VAL A 78 -21.45 24.54 -2.73
C VAL A 78 -20.51 23.43 -2.27
N VAL A 79 -19.82 23.67 -1.16
CA VAL A 79 -18.93 22.72 -0.50
C VAL A 79 -19.38 22.57 0.94
N LYS A 80 -19.41 21.33 1.42
CA LYS A 80 -19.68 20.96 2.81
C LYS A 80 -18.47 20.22 3.37
N SER A 81 -18.18 20.41 4.65
CA SER A 81 -17.06 19.73 5.30
C SER A 81 -17.39 19.37 6.74
N ILE A 82 -16.93 18.20 7.15
CA ILE A 82 -16.93 17.74 8.53
C ILE A 82 -15.47 17.59 8.99
N ALA A 83 -15.17 18.10 10.19
CA ALA A 83 -13.94 17.78 10.90
C ALA A 83 -14.25 17.31 12.32
N LEU A 84 -13.50 16.31 12.79
CA LEU A 84 -13.68 15.72 14.11
C LEU A 84 -12.33 15.43 14.76
N CYS A 85 -12.11 15.96 15.96
CA CYS A 85 -10.93 15.74 16.77
C CYS A 85 -11.14 14.67 17.84
N ARG A 86 -10.06 14.06 18.32
CA ARG A 86 -10.09 13.21 19.52
C ARG A 86 -10.45 14.09 20.75
N PRO A 87 -11.32 13.62 21.65
CA PRO A 87 -11.85 14.46 22.73
C PRO A 87 -10.82 14.95 23.75
N ASP A 88 -9.68 14.27 23.89
CA ASP A 88 -8.63 14.54 24.88
C ASP A 88 -7.55 15.52 24.43
N ILE A 89 -7.75 16.23 23.32
CA ILE A 89 -6.78 17.23 22.84
C ILE A 89 -7.32 18.65 23.06
N THR A 90 -6.40 19.60 23.26
CA THR A 90 -6.79 21.00 23.45
C THR A 90 -7.44 21.58 22.19
N PRO A 91 -8.32 22.60 22.30
CA PRO A 91 -8.90 23.26 21.14
C PRO A 91 -7.86 23.80 20.14
N GLN A 92 -6.70 24.24 20.63
CA GLN A 92 -5.61 24.68 19.76
C GLN A 92 -4.97 23.51 19.00
N ALA A 93 -4.66 22.40 19.70
CA ALA A 93 -4.11 21.20 19.07
C ALA A 93 -5.07 20.62 18.02
N CYS A 94 -6.38 20.65 18.31
CA CYS A 94 -7.41 20.26 17.35
C CYS A 94 -7.38 21.10 16.07
N ARG A 95 -7.35 22.44 16.19
CA ARG A 95 -7.25 23.33 15.03
C ARG A 95 -5.96 23.15 14.24
N ASP A 96 -4.83 22.96 14.94
CA ASP A 96 -3.54 22.70 14.28
C ASP A 96 -3.56 21.37 13.50
N CYS A 97 -4.17 20.32 14.06
CA CYS A 97 -4.38 19.04 13.40
C CYS A 97 -5.26 19.19 12.15
N ILE A 98 -6.42 19.85 12.29
CA ILE A 98 -7.35 20.08 11.17
C ILE A 98 -6.68 20.88 10.06
N LYS A 99 -5.90 21.91 10.40
CA LYS A 99 -5.14 22.70 9.44
C LYS A 99 -4.18 21.82 8.65
N ASN A 100 -3.36 21.02 9.34
CA ASN A 100 -2.39 20.15 8.70
C ASN A 100 -3.06 19.10 7.80
N ALA A 101 -4.15 18.49 8.27
CA ALA A 101 -4.93 17.53 7.48
C ALA A 101 -5.57 18.18 6.25
N SER A 102 -6.13 19.39 6.39
CA SER A 102 -6.73 20.16 5.30
C SER A 102 -5.70 20.56 4.24
N ASP A 103 -4.55 21.10 4.67
CA ASP A 103 -3.45 21.47 3.77
C ASP A 103 -2.94 20.24 3.00
N SER A 104 -2.84 19.08 3.68
CA SER A 104 -2.44 17.82 3.06
C SER A 104 -3.47 17.31 2.05
N LEU A 105 -4.76 17.37 2.36
CA LEU A 105 -5.82 16.95 1.44
C LEU A 105 -5.84 17.80 0.16
N LEU A 106 -5.65 19.11 0.26
CA LEU A 106 -5.60 20.00 -0.91
C LEU A 106 -4.41 19.70 -1.84
N VAL A 107 -3.30 19.21 -1.30
CA VAL A 107 -2.13 18.80 -2.09
C VAL A 107 -2.33 17.41 -2.69
N LEU A 108 -2.90 16.49 -1.91
CA LEU A 108 -2.98 15.07 -2.26
C LEU A 108 -4.22 14.72 -3.10
N CYS A 109 -5.27 15.55 -3.05
CA CYS A 109 -6.52 15.41 -3.79
C CYS A 109 -6.83 16.70 -4.57
N PRO A 110 -6.00 17.09 -5.55
CA PRO A 110 -6.00 18.45 -6.11
C PRO A 110 -7.27 18.82 -6.90
N THR A 111 -8.03 17.84 -7.37
CA THR A 111 -9.20 18.03 -8.25
C THR A 111 -10.47 17.34 -7.76
N SER A 112 -10.44 16.61 -6.65
CA SER A 112 -11.58 15.82 -6.18
C SER A 112 -12.64 16.67 -5.51
N LYS A 113 -13.93 16.48 -5.87
CA LYS A 113 -15.05 17.12 -5.17
C LYS A 113 -15.42 16.46 -3.85
N GLU A 114 -14.86 15.30 -3.54
CA GLU A 114 -15.02 14.63 -2.26
C GLU A 114 -13.68 14.05 -1.81
N ALA A 115 -13.34 14.23 -0.54
CA ALA A 115 -12.17 13.58 0.04
C ALA A 115 -12.31 13.46 1.55
N ILE A 116 -11.59 12.50 2.13
CA ILE A 116 -11.48 12.28 3.57
C ILE A 116 -10.02 11.98 3.92
N GLY A 117 -9.55 12.45 5.07
CA GLY A 117 -8.24 12.08 5.59
C GLY A 117 -8.02 12.61 7.00
N GLY A 118 -6.96 12.15 7.66
CA GLY A 118 -6.73 12.50 9.06
C GLY A 118 -5.31 12.24 9.54
N GLN A 119 -5.00 12.84 10.68
CA GLN A 119 -3.82 12.52 11.49
C GLN A 119 -4.27 11.71 12.71
N ASP A 120 -3.37 11.39 13.64
CA ASP A 120 -3.74 10.56 14.79
C ASP A 120 -4.88 11.19 15.62
N ASP A 121 -4.84 12.51 15.76
CA ASP A 121 -5.70 13.30 16.64
C ASP A 121 -6.96 13.87 15.96
N CYS A 122 -7.10 13.81 14.63
CA CYS A 122 -8.26 14.38 13.93
C CYS A 122 -8.53 13.81 12.53
N MET A 123 -9.78 13.97 12.08
CA MET A 123 -10.28 13.70 10.72
C MET A 123 -10.78 15.00 10.07
N VAL A 124 -10.59 15.14 8.76
CA VAL A 124 -11.26 16.13 7.91
C VAL A 124 -11.85 15.41 6.69
N ARG A 125 -13.09 15.74 6.33
CA ARG A 125 -13.71 15.34 5.06
C ARG A 125 -14.49 16.50 4.45
N TYR A 126 -14.55 16.55 3.12
CA TYR A 126 -15.34 17.52 2.38
C TYR A 126 -16.07 16.85 1.22
N SER A 127 -17.20 17.43 0.81
CA SER A 127 -18.02 16.95 -0.31
C SER A 127 -18.83 18.08 -0.93
N TYR A 128 -19.29 17.89 -2.17
CA TYR A 128 -20.30 18.74 -2.83
C TYR A 128 -21.74 18.33 -2.45
N ARG A 129 -21.98 17.05 -2.15
CA ARG A 129 -23.28 16.54 -1.73
C ARG A 129 -23.50 16.77 -0.24
N ASP A 130 -24.74 16.56 0.21
CA ASP A 130 -25.01 16.60 1.65
C ASP A 130 -24.34 15.43 2.37
N ILE A 131 -23.70 15.76 3.51
CA ILE A 131 -22.95 14.84 4.36
C ILE A 131 -23.27 15.03 5.85
N PHE A 132 -24.16 15.99 6.18
CA PHE A 132 -24.53 16.26 7.57
C PHE A 132 -25.67 15.36 8.01
N ARG A 133 -25.59 14.86 9.26
CA ARG A 133 -26.60 13.97 9.86
C ARG A 133 -26.83 12.69 9.04
N LEU A 134 -25.79 12.22 8.37
CA LEU A 134 -25.82 11.00 7.56
C LEU A 134 -24.82 9.98 8.13
N ASN A 135 -25.31 8.77 8.37
CA ASN A 135 -24.47 7.64 8.75
C ASN A 135 -23.78 7.04 7.53
N GLU A 136 -22.50 7.39 7.35
CA GLU A 136 -21.62 6.87 6.30
C GLU A 136 -20.59 5.90 6.87
N GLY A 137 -20.97 5.15 7.91
CA GLY A 137 -20.12 4.16 8.56
C GLY A 137 -19.73 2.97 7.68
N ARG A 138 -20.39 2.78 6.52
CA ARG A 138 -20.18 1.60 5.65
C ARG A 138 -19.13 1.79 4.55
N GLY A 139 -18.52 2.96 4.43
CA GLY A 139 -17.43 3.17 3.46
C GLY A 139 -17.21 4.64 3.09
N PRO A 140 -15.97 5.03 2.74
CA PRO A 140 -14.73 4.24 2.82
C PRO A 140 -14.35 3.92 4.28
N TYR A 141 -13.58 2.86 4.53
CA TYR A 141 -13.04 2.54 5.85
C TYR A 141 -11.52 2.37 5.82
N PHE A 142 -10.86 2.70 6.92
CA PHE A 142 -9.40 2.69 7.04
C PHE A 142 -8.96 1.91 8.27
N PHE A 143 -7.89 1.12 8.11
CA PHE A 143 -7.32 0.28 9.16
C PHE A 143 -5.94 0.79 9.58
N VAL A 144 -5.71 0.85 10.87
CA VAL A 144 -4.38 1.08 11.47
C VAL A 144 -4.24 0.09 12.61
N HIS A 145 -3.17 -0.70 12.64
CA HIS A 145 -2.96 -1.71 13.67
C HIS A 145 -1.53 -1.68 14.21
N SER A 146 -1.33 -2.18 15.42
CA SER A 146 0.00 -2.30 16.01
C SER A 146 0.82 -3.34 15.22
N LYS A 147 2.16 -3.27 15.32
CA LYS A 147 3.04 -4.30 14.75
C LYS A 147 3.12 -5.56 15.63
N ASN A 148 2.70 -5.45 16.88
CA ASN A 148 2.80 -6.53 17.86
C ASN A 148 1.54 -7.40 17.79
N ASN A 149 1.75 -8.71 17.82
CA ASN A 149 0.65 -9.66 17.88
C ASN A 149 0.40 -10.10 19.33
N VAL A 150 -0.85 -10.47 19.62
CA VAL A 150 -1.21 -11.16 20.85
C VAL A 150 -0.52 -12.53 20.82
N PRO A 151 0.28 -12.90 21.83
CA PRO A 151 1.01 -14.17 21.83
C PRO A 151 0.03 -15.35 21.96
N GLU A 152 0.30 -16.46 21.27
CA GLU A 152 -0.43 -17.71 21.52
C GLU A 152 -0.11 -18.26 22.93
N PRO A 153 -1.09 -18.85 23.65
CA PRO A 153 -2.47 -19.16 23.24
C PRO A 153 -3.50 -18.06 23.59
N ASN A 154 -3.07 -16.83 23.88
CA ASN A 154 -3.87 -15.81 24.56
C ASN A 154 -4.89 -15.08 23.67
N ILE A 155 -4.87 -15.35 22.37
CA ILE A 155 -5.67 -14.65 21.35
C ILE A 155 -7.17 -14.66 21.68
N SER A 156 -7.73 -15.83 22.02
CA SER A 156 -9.17 -15.95 22.29
C SER A 156 -9.62 -15.12 23.50
N GLY A 157 -8.85 -15.19 24.60
CA GLY A 157 -9.12 -14.43 25.82
C GLY A 157 -9.01 -12.91 25.61
N PHE A 158 -7.97 -12.48 24.89
CA PHE A 158 -7.79 -11.09 24.51
C PHE A 158 -8.94 -10.58 23.64
N ASN A 159 -9.31 -11.35 22.61
CA ASN A 159 -10.38 -11.00 21.68
C ASN A 159 -11.73 -10.86 22.41
N GLN A 160 -12.03 -11.75 23.36
CA GLN A 160 -13.25 -11.69 24.17
C GLN A 160 -13.29 -10.43 25.04
N SER A 161 -12.20 -10.12 25.75
CA SER A 161 -12.11 -8.91 26.58
C SER A 161 -12.19 -7.63 25.76
N ARG A 162 -11.52 -7.59 24.60
CA ARG A 162 -11.56 -6.47 23.64
C ARG A 162 -12.99 -6.22 23.14
N MET A 163 -13.68 -7.25 22.67
CA MET A 163 -15.05 -7.12 22.14
C MET A 163 -16.01 -6.63 23.22
N THR A 164 -15.95 -7.22 24.41
CA THR A 164 -16.77 -6.81 25.56
C THR A 164 -16.54 -5.34 25.92
N LEU A 165 -15.29 -4.88 25.91
CA LEU A 165 -14.95 -3.49 26.16
C LEU A 165 -15.54 -2.57 25.07
N LEU A 166 -15.31 -2.87 23.79
CA LEU A 166 -15.80 -2.05 22.68
C LEU A 166 -17.34 -1.98 22.64
N ASP A 167 -18.03 -3.10 22.90
CA ASP A 167 -19.49 -3.14 23.00
C ASP A 167 -20.02 -2.22 24.11
N SER A 168 -19.37 -2.25 25.28
CA SER A 168 -19.73 -1.41 26.42
C SER A 168 -19.52 0.09 26.13
N LEU A 169 -18.41 0.42 25.45
CA LEU A 169 -18.09 1.80 25.05
C LEU A 169 -19.06 2.33 23.98
N ARG A 170 -19.43 1.50 23.00
CA ARG A 170 -20.34 1.87 21.91
C ARG A 170 -21.63 2.47 22.44
N ASP A 171 -22.25 1.79 23.39
CA ASP A 171 -23.57 2.17 23.87
C ASP A 171 -23.54 3.50 24.64
N ARG A 172 -22.46 3.75 25.40
CA ARG A 172 -22.26 5.01 26.13
C ARG A 172 -21.87 6.17 25.20
N ALA A 173 -21.03 5.91 24.19
CA ALA A 173 -20.68 6.91 23.18
C ALA A 173 -21.91 7.35 22.37
N ALA A 174 -22.77 6.39 22.00
CA ALA A 174 -24.00 6.65 21.26
C ALA A 174 -24.97 7.57 22.02
N ALA A 175 -25.08 7.39 23.35
CA ALA A 175 -25.91 8.19 24.24
C ALA A 175 -25.40 9.63 24.48
N GLY A 176 -24.25 9.99 23.89
CA GLY A 176 -23.71 11.35 23.94
C GLY A 176 -24.63 12.41 23.31
N ASP A 177 -24.40 13.68 23.65
CA ASP A 177 -25.19 14.81 23.15
C ASP A 177 -24.67 15.34 21.80
N SER A 178 -25.20 16.48 21.35
CA SER A 178 -24.78 17.12 20.09
C SER A 178 -23.37 17.73 20.14
N ARG A 179 -22.70 17.72 21.30
CA ARG A 179 -21.33 18.20 21.44
C ARG A 179 -20.34 17.07 21.42
N TYR A 180 -20.67 15.93 22.04
CA TYR A 180 -19.77 14.80 22.24
C TYR A 180 -20.49 13.47 22.12
N LYS A 181 -20.02 12.61 21.21
CA LYS A 181 -20.42 11.20 21.10
C LYS A 181 -19.21 10.30 21.12
N PHE A 182 -18.60 10.16 22.29
CA PHE A 182 -17.43 9.32 22.50
C PHE A 182 -17.50 8.63 23.86
N ASP A 183 -16.73 7.58 24.02
CA ASP A 183 -16.45 7.00 25.32
C ASP A 183 -15.09 6.29 25.31
N TYR A 184 -14.49 6.14 26.49
CA TYR A 184 -13.21 5.48 26.65
C TYR A 184 -13.15 4.74 27.99
N ASN A 185 -12.43 3.63 28.01
CA ASN A 185 -12.24 2.84 29.22
C ASN A 185 -11.07 1.88 29.02
N GLN A 186 -10.81 1.07 30.03
CA GLN A 186 -9.82 0.00 30.00
C GLN A 186 -10.41 -1.28 30.60
N THR A 187 -9.91 -2.43 30.18
CA THR A 187 -10.19 -3.71 30.81
C THR A 187 -8.92 -4.54 30.94
N LEU A 188 -8.95 -5.61 31.72
CA LEU A 188 -7.90 -6.63 31.76
C LEU A 188 -8.31 -7.81 30.89
N ASP A 189 -7.37 -8.33 30.12
CA ASP A 189 -7.51 -9.66 29.53
C ASP A 189 -7.26 -10.76 30.59
N PRO A 190 -7.52 -12.04 30.27
CA PRO A 190 -7.27 -13.16 31.19
C PRO A 190 -5.80 -13.32 31.63
N ASN A 191 -4.86 -12.67 30.94
CA ASN A 191 -3.42 -12.69 31.24
C ASN A 191 -2.97 -11.41 31.97
N PHE A 192 -3.91 -10.63 32.48
CA PHE A 192 -3.66 -9.37 33.18
C PHE A 192 -3.01 -8.29 32.29
N GLN A 193 -3.07 -8.43 30.97
CA GLN A 193 -2.71 -7.37 30.04
C GLN A 193 -3.85 -6.35 30.00
N THR A 194 -3.53 -5.08 30.22
CA THR A 194 -4.52 -4.00 30.10
C THR A 194 -4.77 -3.70 28.63
N ILE A 195 -6.05 -3.56 28.27
CA ILE A 195 -6.53 -3.11 26.97
C ILE A 195 -7.19 -1.75 27.18
N TYR A 196 -6.64 -0.71 26.57
CA TYR A 196 -7.23 0.63 26.52
C TYR A 196 -8.05 0.77 25.25
N ALA A 197 -9.25 1.33 25.32
CA ALA A 197 -10.04 1.62 24.13
C ALA A 197 -10.76 2.96 24.23
N LEU A 198 -10.96 3.58 23.06
CA LEU A 198 -11.75 4.79 22.85
C LEU A 198 -12.56 4.61 21.58
N VAL A 199 -13.85 4.96 21.63
CA VAL A 199 -14.77 4.97 20.49
C VAL A 199 -15.36 6.37 20.35
N GLN A 200 -15.62 6.81 19.12
CA GLN A 200 -16.29 8.10 18.88
C GLN A 200 -17.07 8.13 17.55
N CYS A 201 -18.14 8.90 17.53
CA CYS A 201 -18.97 9.21 16.37
C CYS A 201 -18.96 10.72 16.09
N THR A 202 -19.36 11.12 14.90
CA THR A 202 -19.70 12.53 14.64
C THR A 202 -20.95 12.92 15.46
N PRO A 203 -20.91 14.00 16.25
CA PRO A 203 -22.03 14.42 17.12
C PRO A 203 -23.36 14.76 16.42
N ASP A 204 -23.37 14.90 15.09
CA ASP A 204 -24.56 15.16 14.29
C ASP A 204 -25.42 13.92 14.01
N LEU A 205 -24.94 12.72 14.34
CA LEU A 205 -25.70 11.48 14.24
C LEU A 205 -26.71 11.33 15.38
N THR A 206 -27.79 10.60 15.14
CA THR A 206 -28.65 10.10 16.21
C THR A 206 -27.93 9.03 17.04
N GLU A 207 -28.49 8.71 18.21
CA GLU A 207 -27.99 7.61 19.05
C GLU A 207 -27.98 6.26 18.29
N SER A 208 -29.05 5.94 17.56
CA SER A 208 -29.12 4.71 16.77
C SER A 208 -28.04 4.67 15.69
N GLU A 209 -27.88 5.76 14.93
CA GLU A 209 -26.91 5.82 13.84
C GLU A 209 -25.46 5.71 14.34
N CYS A 210 -25.13 6.35 15.47
CA CYS A 210 -23.81 6.20 16.08
C CYS A 210 -23.56 4.76 16.53
N ARG A 211 -24.56 4.11 17.15
CA ARG A 211 -24.49 2.71 17.56
C ARG A 211 -24.28 1.78 16.37
N ASP A 212 -25.04 1.98 15.30
CA ASP A 212 -24.95 1.19 14.07
C ASP A 212 -23.58 1.37 13.40
N CYS A 213 -23.06 2.60 13.35
CA CYS A 213 -21.73 2.87 12.81
C CYS A 213 -20.64 2.14 13.59
N LEU A 214 -20.64 2.26 14.93
CA LEU A 214 -19.62 1.63 15.79
C LEU A 214 -19.75 0.10 15.80
N HIS A 215 -20.97 -0.43 15.72
CA HIS A 215 -21.21 -1.87 15.56
C HIS A 215 -20.63 -2.37 14.23
N PHE A 216 -20.88 -1.67 13.12
CA PHE A 216 -20.30 -2.02 11.83
C PHE A 216 -18.76 -1.95 11.87
N ALA A 217 -18.20 -0.85 12.39
CA ALA A 217 -16.75 -0.68 12.49
C ALA A 217 -16.10 -1.81 13.31
N SER A 218 -16.65 -2.14 14.50
CA SER A 218 -16.12 -3.24 15.33
C SER A 218 -16.28 -4.61 14.66
N GLY A 219 -17.29 -4.79 13.81
CA GLY A 219 -17.44 -5.97 12.95
C GLY A 219 -16.31 -6.17 11.93
N LEU A 220 -15.52 -5.12 11.64
CA LEU A 220 -14.35 -5.18 10.75
C LEU A 220 -13.05 -5.59 11.48
N ILE A 221 -13.09 -5.84 12.78
CA ILE A 221 -11.91 -6.28 13.55
C ILE A 221 -11.25 -7.55 12.97
N PRO A 222 -11.99 -8.59 12.54
CA PRO A 222 -11.40 -9.78 11.93
C PRO A 222 -10.52 -9.44 10.70
N GLU A 223 -10.96 -8.49 9.88
CA GLU A 223 -10.22 -8.02 8.70
C GLU A 223 -9.07 -7.07 9.07
N CYS A 224 -9.29 -6.20 10.04
CA CYS A 224 -8.37 -5.13 10.40
C CYS A 224 -7.19 -5.60 11.25
N CYS A 225 -7.46 -6.34 12.34
CA CYS A 225 -6.52 -6.45 13.46
C CYS A 225 -6.82 -7.60 14.43
N GLU A 226 -7.36 -8.73 13.96
CA GLU A 226 -7.79 -9.82 14.85
C GLU A 226 -6.71 -10.26 15.84
N PHE A 227 -5.48 -10.37 15.36
CA PHE A 227 -4.32 -10.89 16.09
C PHE A 227 -3.44 -9.80 16.70
N ASN A 228 -3.71 -8.51 16.45
CA ASN A 228 -2.86 -7.43 16.87
C ASN A 228 -3.20 -6.98 18.30
N THR A 229 -2.18 -6.56 19.07
CA THR A 229 -2.40 -5.99 20.41
C THR A 229 -3.04 -4.61 20.37
N GLY A 230 -3.10 -3.99 19.19
CA GLY A 230 -3.75 -2.72 18.94
C GLY A 230 -4.34 -2.62 17.54
N GLY A 231 -5.44 -1.88 17.43
CA GLY A 231 -6.21 -1.76 16.20
C GLY A 231 -7.11 -0.53 16.21
N ARG A 232 -7.28 0.07 15.05
CA ARG A 232 -8.10 1.26 14.81
C ARG A 232 -8.83 1.08 13.48
N VAL A 233 -10.15 1.21 13.52
CA VAL A 233 -11.01 1.26 12.34
C VAL A 233 -11.62 2.64 12.27
N ILE A 234 -11.48 3.29 11.13
CA ILE A 234 -11.98 4.64 10.88
C ILE A 234 -12.94 4.62 9.72
N THR A 235 -14.09 5.27 9.88
CA THR A 235 -15.11 5.51 8.86
C THR A 235 -15.43 7.01 8.84
N PRO A 236 -16.13 7.54 7.82
CA PRO A 236 -16.55 8.94 7.77
C PRO A 236 -17.38 9.42 8.97
N SER A 237 -18.09 8.51 9.64
CA SER A 237 -19.08 8.83 10.68
C SER A 237 -18.66 8.38 12.09
N CYS A 238 -17.76 7.40 12.21
CA CYS A 238 -17.27 6.94 13.51
C CYS A 238 -15.90 6.27 13.40
N ASN A 239 -15.22 6.12 14.53
CA ASN A 239 -14.02 5.32 14.65
C ASN A 239 -13.88 4.73 16.05
N PHE A 240 -13.09 3.67 16.16
CA PHE A 240 -12.57 3.22 17.45
C PHE A 240 -11.08 2.95 17.35
N ARG A 241 -10.41 2.97 18.50
CA ARG A 241 -9.04 2.50 18.67
C ARG A 241 -8.94 1.71 19.96
N TYR A 242 -8.22 0.59 19.92
CA TYR A 242 -7.75 -0.11 21.11
C TYR A 242 -6.24 -0.33 21.02
N GLU A 243 -5.57 -0.36 22.16
CA GLU A 243 -4.13 -0.60 22.30
C GLU A 243 -3.84 -1.19 23.68
N THR A 244 -2.69 -1.86 23.82
CA THR A 244 -2.17 -2.26 25.13
C THR A 244 -1.47 -1.13 25.88
N ASP A 245 -1.09 -0.07 25.18
CA ASP A 245 -0.53 1.16 25.74
C ASP A 245 -1.58 2.28 25.69
N ARG A 246 -1.66 3.08 26.76
CA ARG A 246 -2.61 4.20 26.80
C ARG A 246 -2.24 5.27 25.78
N PHE A 247 -3.18 5.60 24.88
CA PHE A 247 -2.98 6.56 23.79
C PHE A 247 -3.79 7.87 23.93
N TYR A 248 -4.56 8.03 25.03
CA TYR A 248 -5.37 9.22 25.30
C TYR A 248 -5.01 9.87 26.64
N SER A 249 -5.17 11.18 26.74
CA SER A 249 -4.95 11.96 27.96
C SER A 249 -6.22 12.06 28.82
N LEU A 250 -6.11 11.81 30.12
CA LEU A 250 -7.24 12.04 31.05
C LEU A 250 -7.38 13.50 31.47
N GLU A 251 -6.32 14.31 31.36
CA GLU A 251 -6.29 15.68 31.87
C GLU A 251 -7.16 16.63 31.05
N ASN A 252 -7.30 16.33 29.76
CA ASN A 252 -8.02 17.15 28.79
C ASN A 252 -9.38 16.56 28.41
N MET A 253 -9.78 15.44 29.02
CA MET A 253 -11.07 14.82 28.71
C MET A 253 -12.22 15.74 29.13
N PRO A 254 -13.23 15.96 28.26
CA PRO A 254 -14.45 16.66 28.64
C PRO A 254 -15.09 15.92 29.82
N SER A 255 -15.22 16.58 30.97
CA SER A 255 -15.96 16.01 32.09
C SER A 255 -17.39 15.71 31.65
N ALA A 256 -17.81 14.44 31.82
CA ALA A 256 -19.20 14.05 31.70
C ALA A 256 -20.02 14.85 32.73
N GLN A 257 -20.65 15.94 32.30
CA GLN A 257 -21.48 16.75 33.18
C GLN A 257 -22.80 16.02 33.45
N SER A 258 -22.95 15.49 34.67
CA SER A 258 -24.23 15.45 35.36
C SER A 258 -24.81 16.88 35.52
N PRO A 259 -26.15 17.06 35.64
CA PRO A 259 -26.80 18.37 35.55
C PRO A 259 -26.41 19.33 36.69
N PRO A 260 -26.50 20.66 36.48
CA PRO A 260 -25.90 21.66 37.37
C PRO A 260 -26.65 21.82 38.70
N PRO A 261 -25.93 21.97 39.85
CA PRO A 261 -26.52 22.43 41.10
C PRO A 261 -26.65 23.98 41.15
N PRO A 262 -27.52 24.53 42.01
CA PRO A 262 -27.85 25.97 42.04
C PRO A 262 -26.71 26.84 42.62
N PRO A 263 -26.66 28.15 42.29
CA PRO A 263 -25.49 28.98 42.52
C PRO A 263 -25.38 29.51 43.97
N PRO A 264 -24.15 29.63 44.52
CA PRO A 264 -23.88 30.44 45.71
C PRO A 264 -23.46 31.89 45.37
N PRO A 265 -23.58 32.84 46.32
CA PRO A 265 -23.43 34.28 46.07
C PRO A 265 -21.97 34.78 46.09
N PRO A 266 -21.68 36.01 45.61
CA PRO A 266 -20.33 36.44 45.23
C PRO A 266 -19.53 37.06 46.37
N GLY A 267 -18.20 36.84 46.34
CA GLY A 267 -17.22 37.47 47.24
C GLY A 267 -15.91 37.84 46.51
N LYS A 268 -15.36 39.00 46.84
CA LYS A 268 -14.41 39.80 46.04
C LYS A 268 -12.91 39.47 46.18
N SER A 269 -12.20 39.75 45.08
CA SER A 269 -10.87 40.39 44.89
C SER A 269 -9.59 39.77 45.48
N ARG A 270 -8.57 39.60 44.62
CA ARG A 270 -7.12 39.70 44.96
C ARG A 270 -6.24 39.87 43.70
N ILE A 271 -6.08 41.10 43.20
CA ILE A 271 -5.29 41.45 41.99
C ILE A 271 -3.79 41.66 42.27
N VAL A 272 -3.35 41.74 43.54
CA VAL A 272 -1.97 42.15 43.87
C VAL A 272 -0.93 41.02 43.76
N ILE A 273 -1.34 39.74 43.79
CA ILE A 273 -0.40 38.59 43.76
C ILE A 273 0.13 38.30 42.35
N ILE A 274 -0.63 38.65 41.31
CA ILE A 274 -0.33 38.28 39.91
C ILE A 274 0.89 39.03 39.35
N VAL A 275 1.09 40.31 39.74
CA VAL A 275 2.12 41.17 39.12
C VAL A 275 3.54 40.79 39.53
N ILE A 276 3.74 40.28 40.75
CA ILE A 276 5.08 39.90 41.23
C ILE A 276 5.54 38.59 40.59
N VAL A 277 4.60 37.66 40.38
CA VAL A 277 4.88 36.36 39.74
C VAL A 277 5.14 36.53 38.24
N THR A 278 4.43 37.42 37.55
CA THR A 278 4.62 37.61 36.11
C THR A 278 5.99 38.19 35.74
N VAL A 279 6.57 39.09 36.55
CA VAL A 279 7.89 39.69 36.28
C VAL A 279 9.03 38.69 36.52
N ALA A 280 8.93 37.86 37.58
CA ALA A 280 9.91 36.81 37.85
C ALA A 280 9.88 35.69 36.78
N VAL A 281 8.69 35.31 36.32
CA VAL A 281 8.53 34.29 35.29
C VAL A 281 9.00 34.80 33.93
N SER A 282 8.68 36.04 33.56
CA SER A 282 9.08 36.59 32.26
C SER A 282 10.60 36.80 32.12
N THR A 283 11.29 37.14 33.20
CA THR A 283 12.76 37.25 33.20
C THR A 283 13.46 35.89 33.08
N ILE A 284 12.96 34.86 33.76
CA ILE A 284 13.47 33.47 33.63
C ILE A 284 13.21 32.93 32.22
N VAL A 285 12.03 33.17 31.66
CA VAL A 285 11.68 32.74 30.29
C VAL A 285 12.60 33.42 29.26
N ALA A 286 12.91 34.70 29.40
CA ALA A 286 13.81 35.40 28.47
C ALA A 286 15.24 34.82 28.49
N ILE A 287 15.77 34.46 29.65
CA ILE A 287 17.10 33.84 29.79
C ILE A 287 17.09 32.43 29.20
N CYS A 288 16.05 31.64 29.46
CA CYS A 288 15.87 30.31 28.88
C CYS A 288 15.76 30.35 27.35
N VAL A 289 15.04 31.34 26.80
CA VAL A 289 14.93 31.57 25.35
C VAL A 289 16.29 31.97 24.77
N PHE A 290 17.04 32.86 25.42
CA PHE A 290 18.36 33.28 24.94
C PHE A 290 19.37 32.12 24.88
N ILE A 291 19.38 31.25 25.90
CA ILE A 291 20.23 30.06 25.94
C ILE A 291 19.75 29.02 24.91
N PHE A 292 18.43 28.82 24.77
CA PHE A 292 17.83 27.92 23.79
C PHE A 292 18.14 28.33 22.35
N LEU A 293 18.11 29.63 22.03
CA LEU A 293 18.47 30.15 20.71
C LEU A 293 19.96 29.94 20.39
N ARG A 294 20.86 30.15 21.37
CA ARG A 294 22.29 29.83 21.21
C ARG A 294 22.55 28.33 21.02
N ALA A 295 21.82 27.48 21.73
CA ALA A 295 21.92 26.02 21.59
C ALA A 295 21.32 25.51 20.27
N ARG A 296 20.19 26.08 19.79
CA ARG A 296 19.58 25.74 18.49
C ARG A 296 20.49 26.01 17.32
N ASN A 297 21.23 27.12 17.35
CA ASN A 297 22.15 27.46 16.26
C ASN A 297 23.32 26.46 16.19
N LYS A 298 23.85 25.98 17.33
CA LYS A 298 24.87 24.91 17.34
C LYS A 298 24.31 23.51 17.01
N LYS A 299 23.06 23.20 17.38
CA LYS A 299 22.43 21.89 17.14
C LYS A 299 21.95 21.72 15.69
N LYS A 300 21.59 22.81 14.99
CA LYS A 300 21.35 22.81 13.54
C LYS A 300 22.62 22.49 12.74
N GLU A 301 23.77 22.91 13.25
CA GLU A 301 25.09 22.64 12.67
C GLU A 301 25.46 21.16 12.85
N PHE A 302 25.29 20.61 14.07
CA PHE A 302 25.61 19.21 14.38
C PHE A 302 24.69 18.17 13.71
N LYS A 303 23.36 18.41 13.62
CA LYS A 303 22.44 17.50 12.90
C LYS A 303 22.61 17.53 11.39
N ARG A 304 23.09 18.64 10.82
CA ARG A 304 23.48 18.68 9.40
C ARG A 304 24.72 17.84 9.17
N ILE A 305 25.70 17.90 10.08
CA ILE A 305 26.90 17.06 10.03
C ILE A 305 26.56 15.58 10.21
N GLU A 306 25.66 15.22 11.12
CA GLU A 306 25.31 13.81 11.39
C GLU A 306 24.42 13.17 10.29
N ALA A 307 23.51 13.95 9.68
CA ALA A 307 22.73 13.50 8.51
C ALA A 307 23.56 13.51 7.21
N MET A 308 24.59 14.35 7.12
CA MET A 308 25.61 14.25 6.08
C MET A 308 26.46 13.01 6.31
N ASN A 309 26.97 12.78 7.52
CA ASN A 309 27.78 11.61 7.87
C ASN A 309 27.05 10.27 7.64
N LYS A 310 25.76 10.14 7.98
CA LYS A 310 25.01 8.88 7.77
C LYS A 310 24.63 8.63 6.30
N LYS A 311 24.46 9.71 5.53
CA LYS A 311 24.25 9.68 4.08
C LYS A 311 25.57 9.47 3.32
N GLU A 312 26.67 9.99 3.85
CA GLU A 312 28.06 9.78 3.39
C GLU A 312 28.61 8.41 3.81
N GLU A 313 28.12 7.79 4.88
CA GLU A 313 28.50 6.43 5.28
C GLU A 313 27.76 5.38 4.43
N PHE A 314 26.46 5.57 4.15
CA PHE A 314 25.74 4.71 3.20
C PHE A 314 26.13 4.98 1.74
N ASN A 315 26.33 6.23 1.34
CA ASN A 315 26.94 6.52 0.04
C ASN A 315 28.40 6.08 0.00
N GLY A 316 29.15 6.10 1.10
CA GLY A 316 30.55 5.68 1.17
C GLY A 316 30.72 4.16 1.06
N ILE A 317 29.80 3.37 1.63
CA ILE A 317 29.73 1.92 1.40
C ILE A 317 29.37 1.61 -0.06
N VAL A 318 28.38 2.33 -0.61
CA VAL A 318 27.95 2.19 -2.01
C VAL A 318 29.03 2.67 -2.98
N ASP A 319 29.74 3.75 -2.69
CA ASP A 319 30.85 4.27 -3.49
C ASP A 319 32.07 3.33 -3.38
N SER A 320 32.33 2.73 -2.20
CA SER A 320 33.40 1.73 -2.03
C SER A 320 33.13 0.37 -2.69
N GLU A 321 31.86 -0.05 -2.85
CA GLU A 321 31.51 -1.27 -3.61
C GLU A 321 31.32 -0.99 -5.11
N ILE A 322 31.02 0.25 -5.50
CA ILE A 322 31.05 0.70 -6.90
C ILE A 322 32.49 0.91 -7.39
N GLU A 323 33.44 1.26 -6.51
CA GLU A 323 34.89 1.28 -6.80
C GLU A 323 35.38 -0.09 -7.31
N ASP A 324 34.88 -1.21 -6.76
CA ASP A 324 35.16 -2.56 -7.26
C ASP A 324 34.49 -2.88 -8.62
N ALA A 325 33.47 -2.10 -9.01
CA ALA A 325 32.71 -2.24 -10.26
C ALA A 325 33.12 -1.24 -11.36
N GLU A 326 34.14 -0.39 -11.13
CA GLU A 326 34.64 0.60 -12.10
C GLU A 326 35.00 -0.03 -13.45
N SER A 327 35.44 -1.29 -13.48
CA SER A 327 35.75 -2.01 -14.71
C SER A 327 34.55 -2.19 -15.66
N LEU A 328 33.32 -2.06 -15.15
CA LEU A 328 32.07 -2.21 -15.91
C LEU A 328 31.45 -0.85 -16.32
N GLN A 329 32.12 0.27 -16.03
CA GLN A 329 31.61 1.58 -16.36
C GLN A 329 31.88 1.95 -17.83
N PHE A 330 30.81 2.29 -18.55
CA PHE A 330 30.87 2.81 -19.91
C PHE A 330 30.88 4.34 -19.91
N ASP A 331 31.67 4.93 -20.80
CA ASP A 331 31.63 6.35 -21.11
C ASP A 331 30.30 6.74 -21.79
N PHE A 332 29.70 7.85 -21.37
CA PHE A 332 28.41 8.29 -21.92
C PHE A 332 28.50 8.58 -23.42
N GLY A 333 29.61 9.14 -23.89
CA GLY A 333 29.86 9.39 -25.30
C GLY A 333 29.80 8.09 -26.11
N THR A 334 30.42 7.03 -25.61
CA THR A 334 30.39 5.69 -26.22
C THR A 334 28.96 5.15 -26.31
N VAL A 335 28.19 5.21 -25.21
CA VAL A 335 26.81 4.70 -25.19
C VAL A 335 25.91 5.53 -26.09
N ARG A 336 26.06 6.85 -26.08
CA ARG A 336 25.31 7.78 -26.94
C ARG A 336 25.58 7.51 -28.42
N THR A 337 26.84 7.29 -28.81
CA THR A 337 27.16 6.94 -30.20
C THR A 337 26.59 5.57 -30.56
N ALA A 338 26.72 4.58 -29.67
CA ALA A 338 26.20 3.23 -29.90
C ALA A 338 24.69 3.20 -30.13
N THR A 339 23.92 4.06 -29.46
CA THR A 339 22.46 4.15 -29.60
C THR A 339 21.99 5.16 -30.64
N ASN A 340 22.91 5.78 -31.40
CA ASN A 340 22.63 6.89 -32.31
C ASN A 340 21.85 8.04 -31.62
N ASP A 341 22.41 8.53 -30.52
CA ASP A 341 21.82 9.54 -29.63
C ASP A 341 20.43 9.17 -29.08
N PHE A 342 20.26 7.89 -28.74
CA PHE A 342 18.98 7.34 -28.25
C PHE A 342 17.84 7.59 -29.25
N SER A 343 18.10 7.35 -30.54
CA SER A 343 17.10 7.55 -31.60
C SER A 343 15.85 6.71 -31.35
N GLU A 344 14.68 7.25 -31.73
CA GLU A 344 13.42 6.50 -31.62
C GLU A 344 13.41 5.26 -32.54
N GLU A 345 14.19 5.26 -33.63
CA GLU A 345 14.38 4.08 -34.51
C GLU A 345 15.04 2.90 -33.77
N ASN A 346 15.93 3.21 -32.82
CA ASN A 346 16.61 2.23 -31.99
C ASN A 346 15.81 1.83 -30.75
N LYS A 347 14.64 2.40 -30.51
CA LYS A 347 13.86 2.14 -29.31
C LYS A 347 13.21 0.76 -29.37
N LEU A 348 13.59 -0.11 -28.43
CA LEU A 348 13.07 -1.47 -28.29
C LEU A 348 11.75 -1.48 -27.51
N GLY A 349 11.57 -0.56 -26.57
CA GLY A 349 10.37 -0.45 -25.76
C GLY A 349 10.48 0.62 -24.67
N GLN A 350 9.36 0.90 -24.01
CA GLN A 350 9.30 1.83 -22.89
C GLN A 350 8.28 1.35 -21.85
N GLY A 351 8.74 1.18 -20.61
CA GLY A 351 7.92 0.80 -19.47
C GLY A 351 7.94 1.86 -18.36
N GLY A 352 7.38 1.51 -17.19
CA GLY A 352 7.39 2.38 -16.01
C GLY A 352 8.79 2.73 -15.48
N PHE A 353 9.81 1.99 -15.93
CA PHE A 353 11.20 2.08 -15.45
C PHE A 353 12.14 2.82 -16.43
N GLY A 354 11.65 3.22 -17.61
CA GLY A 354 12.44 3.93 -18.61
C GLY A 354 12.32 3.33 -20.00
N ALA A 355 13.01 3.95 -20.95
CA ALA A 355 13.08 3.50 -22.34
C ALA A 355 14.31 2.61 -22.54
N VAL A 356 14.16 1.57 -23.36
CA VAL A 356 15.24 0.64 -23.74
C VAL A 356 15.56 0.85 -25.21
N TYR A 357 16.85 0.99 -25.53
CA TYR A 357 17.33 1.23 -26.88
C TYR A 357 18.29 0.12 -27.31
N LYS A 358 18.21 -0.30 -28.56
CA LYS A 358 19.26 -1.09 -29.21
C LYS A 358 20.46 -0.19 -29.45
N GLY A 359 21.65 -0.72 -29.24
CA GLY A 359 22.89 -0.07 -29.65
C GLY A 359 23.87 -1.05 -30.25
N GLU A 360 24.89 -0.52 -30.90
CA GLU A 360 26.03 -1.27 -31.42
C GLU A 360 27.32 -0.62 -30.94
N LEU A 361 28.11 -1.36 -30.17
CA LEU A 361 29.41 -0.91 -29.70
C LEU A 361 30.42 -0.89 -30.85
N PRO A 362 31.54 -0.14 -30.74
CA PRO A 362 32.56 -0.04 -31.81
C PRO A 362 33.18 -1.38 -32.22
N ASN A 363 33.12 -2.39 -31.35
CA ASN A 363 33.57 -3.75 -31.61
C ASN A 363 32.53 -4.61 -32.37
N GLY A 364 31.39 -4.03 -32.79
CA GLY A 364 30.29 -4.72 -33.47
C GLY A 364 29.31 -5.43 -32.53
N GLN A 365 29.52 -5.36 -31.21
CA GLN A 365 28.64 -6.03 -30.25
C GLN A 365 27.32 -5.26 -30.11
N HIS A 366 26.19 -5.94 -30.39
CA HIS A 366 24.87 -5.40 -30.10
C HIS A 366 24.57 -5.40 -28.59
N ILE A 367 24.00 -4.30 -28.12
CA ILE A 367 23.65 -4.07 -26.71
C ILE A 367 22.22 -3.56 -26.57
N ALA A 368 21.64 -3.76 -25.39
CA ALA A 368 20.39 -3.12 -24.98
C ALA A 368 20.67 -2.11 -23.87
N VAL A 369 20.31 -0.85 -24.08
CA VAL A 369 20.58 0.26 -23.18
C VAL A 369 19.28 0.71 -22.53
N LYS A 370 19.10 0.39 -21.25
CA LYS A 370 17.97 0.86 -20.43
C LYS A 370 18.34 2.22 -19.85
N ARG A 371 17.64 3.27 -20.31
CA ARG A 371 17.81 4.65 -19.84
C ARG A 371 16.75 4.96 -18.79
N LEU A 372 17.17 5.04 -17.53
CA LEU A 372 16.27 5.27 -16.40
C LEU A 372 15.85 6.75 -16.32
N SER A 373 14.63 7.00 -15.83
CA SER A 373 14.07 8.35 -15.74
C SER A 373 14.85 9.25 -14.77
N LYS A 374 15.13 10.48 -15.20
CA LYS A 374 15.98 11.47 -14.51
C LYS A 374 15.35 12.03 -13.23
N GLU A 375 14.04 11.93 -13.07
CA GLU A 375 13.25 12.69 -12.06
C GLU A 375 12.61 11.81 -10.99
N SER A 376 12.69 10.48 -11.13
CA SER A 376 12.02 9.56 -10.21
C SER A 376 12.99 9.09 -9.11
N LYS A 377 12.57 9.25 -7.83
CA LYS A 377 13.29 8.67 -6.68
C LYS A 377 13.39 7.15 -6.79
N GLN A 378 12.43 6.53 -7.48
CA GLN A 378 12.37 5.10 -7.73
C GLN A 378 13.47 4.63 -8.68
N GLY A 379 13.73 5.35 -9.78
CA GLY A 379 14.76 5.00 -10.76
C GLY A 379 16.17 5.05 -10.19
N GLN A 380 16.42 5.88 -9.16
CA GLN A 380 17.70 5.89 -8.44
C GLN A 380 17.89 4.62 -7.60
N LEU A 381 16.84 4.13 -6.92
CA LEU A 381 16.90 2.87 -6.19
C LEU A 381 17.07 1.68 -7.15
N GLU A 382 16.33 1.67 -8.26
CA GLU A 382 16.42 0.61 -9.26
C GLU A 382 17.80 0.55 -9.90
N PHE A 383 18.39 1.70 -10.24
CA PHE A 383 19.76 1.75 -10.74
C PHE A 383 20.74 1.12 -9.74
N LYS A 384 20.66 1.52 -8.46
CA LYS A 384 21.53 0.97 -7.41
C LYS A 384 21.32 -0.53 -7.26
N ASN A 385 20.08 -1.00 -7.24
CA ASN A 385 19.77 -2.43 -7.15
C ASN A 385 20.33 -3.20 -8.35
N GLU A 386 20.07 -2.75 -9.58
CA GLU A 386 20.53 -3.47 -10.77
C GLU A 386 22.06 -3.50 -10.87
N VAL A 387 22.76 -2.41 -10.55
CA VAL A 387 24.23 -2.37 -10.54
C VAL A 387 24.82 -3.28 -9.45
N LEU A 388 24.31 -3.21 -8.22
CA LEU A 388 24.85 -3.99 -7.09
C LEU A 388 24.55 -5.49 -7.20
N LEU A 389 23.37 -5.84 -7.75
CA LEU A 389 22.89 -7.22 -7.81
C LEU A 389 23.31 -7.91 -9.11
N VAL A 390 22.98 -7.31 -10.25
CA VAL A 390 23.03 -8.00 -11.56
C VAL A 390 24.45 -8.08 -12.10
N ALA A 391 25.34 -7.14 -11.72
CA ALA A 391 26.76 -7.22 -12.09
C ALA A 391 27.44 -8.51 -11.60
N LYS A 392 26.91 -9.14 -10.54
CA LYS A 392 27.45 -10.37 -9.93
C LYS A 392 26.71 -11.63 -10.41
N LEU A 393 25.71 -11.52 -11.28
CA LEU A 393 24.91 -12.65 -11.76
C LEU A 393 25.35 -13.10 -13.14
N GLN A 394 25.70 -14.39 -13.24
CA GLN A 394 26.02 -15.01 -14.52
C GLN A 394 25.35 -16.38 -14.62
N HIS A 395 24.28 -16.44 -15.39
CA HIS A 395 23.56 -17.68 -15.65
C HIS A 395 22.90 -17.62 -17.03
N LYS A 396 22.86 -18.76 -17.73
CA LYS A 396 22.33 -18.83 -19.12
C LYS A 396 20.87 -18.39 -19.24
N ASN A 397 20.09 -18.53 -18.16
CA ASN A 397 18.67 -18.16 -18.11
C ASN A 397 18.41 -16.80 -17.45
N LEU A 398 19.44 -15.97 -17.26
CA LEU A 398 19.29 -14.56 -16.84
C LEU A 398 19.90 -13.65 -17.93
N VAL A 399 19.35 -12.45 -18.09
CA VAL A 399 19.94 -11.43 -18.96
C VAL A 399 21.19 -10.87 -18.29
N ARG A 400 22.32 -10.90 -18.99
CA ARG A 400 23.60 -10.43 -18.48
C ARG A 400 23.70 -8.90 -18.56
N LEU A 401 23.97 -8.27 -17.41
CA LEU A 401 24.44 -6.89 -17.35
C LEU A 401 25.90 -6.86 -17.83
N LEU A 402 26.15 -6.08 -18.88
CA LEU A 402 27.50 -5.87 -19.43
C LEU A 402 28.19 -4.69 -18.75
N GLY A 403 27.42 -3.72 -18.28
CA GLY A 403 27.94 -2.57 -17.57
C GLY A 403 26.90 -1.50 -17.30
N PHE A 404 27.37 -0.36 -16.82
CA PHE A 404 26.51 0.79 -16.53
C PHE A 404 27.19 2.09 -16.95
N CYS A 405 26.43 3.15 -17.14
CA CYS A 405 26.96 4.50 -17.31
C CYS A 405 26.37 5.41 -16.23
N LEU A 406 27.26 5.95 -15.40
CA LEU A 406 26.97 6.90 -14.36
C LEU A 406 27.72 8.21 -14.65
N GLU A 407 27.15 9.06 -15.50
CA GLU A 407 27.73 10.36 -15.81
C GLU A 407 26.71 11.49 -15.63
N ARG A 408 27.04 12.49 -14.82
CA ARG A 408 26.16 13.62 -14.48
C ARG A 408 24.79 13.13 -13.99
N LYS A 409 23.73 13.39 -14.78
CA LYS A 409 22.34 13.00 -14.51
C LYS A 409 21.89 11.75 -15.28
N GLU A 410 22.76 11.16 -16.10
CA GLU A 410 22.44 9.96 -16.86
C GLU A 410 22.66 8.73 -15.97
N ARG A 411 21.72 7.80 -16.06
CA ARG A 411 21.71 6.51 -15.35
C ARG A 411 21.32 5.46 -16.38
N LEU A 412 22.33 4.84 -16.97
CA LEU A 412 22.14 3.87 -18.05
C LEU A 412 22.61 2.50 -17.60
N LEU A 413 21.85 1.47 -17.92
CA LEU A 413 22.23 0.08 -17.73
C LEU A 413 22.40 -0.56 -19.11
N ILE A 414 23.55 -1.20 -19.32
CA ILE A 414 23.95 -1.80 -20.59
C ILE A 414 23.86 -3.31 -20.43
N TYR A 415 22.93 -3.92 -21.15
CA TYR A 415 22.66 -5.35 -21.17
C TYR A 415 23.11 -5.98 -22.49
N GLU A 416 23.29 -7.30 -22.48
CA GLU A 416 23.34 -8.06 -23.73
C GLU A 416 22.05 -7.85 -24.54
N PHE A 417 22.17 -7.73 -25.85
CA PHE A 417 21.00 -7.66 -26.72
C PHE A 417 20.40 -9.06 -26.90
N VAL A 418 19.10 -9.19 -26.62
CA VAL A 418 18.36 -10.45 -26.73
C VAL A 418 17.34 -10.30 -27.89
N PRO A 419 17.52 -11.00 -29.02
CA PRO A 419 16.90 -10.60 -30.30
C PRO A 419 15.42 -10.94 -30.44
N ASN A 420 14.92 -11.99 -29.78
CA ASN A 420 13.52 -12.43 -29.94
C ASN A 420 12.56 -11.78 -28.92
N SER A 421 12.85 -10.56 -28.46
CA SER A 421 11.96 -9.78 -27.58
C SER A 421 11.51 -10.55 -26.32
N SER A 422 10.41 -10.13 -25.69
CA SER A 422 9.84 -10.77 -24.49
C SER A 422 8.77 -11.81 -24.82
N LEU A 423 8.59 -12.77 -23.91
CA LEU A 423 7.72 -13.94 -24.05
C LEU A 423 6.26 -13.56 -24.29
N ASP A 424 5.77 -12.49 -23.66
CA ASP A 424 4.41 -11.97 -23.81
C ASP A 424 4.07 -11.58 -25.26
N HIS A 425 5.05 -11.07 -26.03
CA HIS A 425 4.88 -10.81 -27.46
C HIS A 425 4.68 -12.07 -28.30
N PHE A 426 5.00 -13.25 -27.77
CA PHE A 426 4.77 -14.52 -28.45
C PHE A 426 3.51 -15.19 -27.95
N ILE A 427 3.39 -15.44 -26.64
CA ILE A 427 2.31 -16.29 -26.10
C ILE A 427 0.92 -15.66 -26.20
N PHE A 428 0.82 -14.33 -26.23
CA PHE A 428 -0.47 -13.62 -26.30
C PHE A 428 -0.83 -13.10 -27.70
N ASP A 429 0.11 -13.15 -28.65
CA ASP A 429 -0.15 -12.78 -30.04
C ASP A 429 -0.63 -14.02 -30.82
N PRO A 430 -1.84 -14.00 -31.41
CA PRO A 430 -2.41 -15.16 -32.08
C PRO A 430 -1.57 -15.72 -33.24
N THR A 431 -0.76 -14.88 -33.86
CA THR A 431 0.12 -15.23 -34.99
C THR A 431 1.45 -15.73 -34.45
N LYS A 432 2.10 -14.99 -33.54
CA LYS A 432 3.42 -15.34 -33.03
C LYS A 432 3.39 -16.57 -32.14
N ARG A 433 2.31 -16.85 -31.40
CA ARG A 433 2.18 -18.04 -30.54
C ARG A 433 2.35 -19.37 -31.29
N THR A 434 2.11 -19.38 -32.60
CA THR A 434 2.31 -20.56 -33.46
C THR A 434 3.78 -20.93 -33.64
N HIS A 435 4.72 -20.01 -33.37
CA HIS A 435 6.15 -20.26 -33.39
C HIS A 435 6.65 -20.96 -32.12
N LEU A 436 5.82 -21.00 -31.07
CA LEU A 436 6.12 -21.68 -29.82
C LEU A 436 5.30 -22.96 -29.76
N ASP A 437 5.84 -24.07 -30.26
CA ASP A 437 5.29 -25.41 -30.00
C ASP A 437 5.46 -25.81 -28.53
N TRP A 438 4.86 -26.93 -28.14
CA TRP A 438 4.90 -27.37 -26.74
C TRP A 438 6.34 -27.65 -26.27
N GLU A 439 7.20 -28.22 -27.10
CA GLU A 439 8.58 -28.49 -26.74
C GLU A 439 9.32 -27.19 -26.37
N ARG A 440 9.16 -26.14 -27.18
CA ARG A 440 9.72 -24.81 -26.88
C ARG A 440 9.11 -24.21 -25.62
N ARG A 441 7.80 -24.27 -25.45
CA ARG A 441 7.11 -23.77 -24.24
C ARG A 441 7.59 -24.50 -22.98
N TYR A 442 7.77 -25.81 -23.05
CA TYR A 442 8.29 -26.60 -21.96
C TYR A 442 9.76 -26.26 -21.64
N LYS A 443 10.61 -26.10 -22.66
CA LYS A 443 11.99 -25.59 -22.48
C LYS A 443 12.01 -24.20 -21.83
N ILE A 444 11.07 -23.33 -22.18
CA ILE A 444 10.90 -22.02 -21.56
C ILE A 444 10.52 -22.16 -20.08
N ILE A 445 9.52 -22.99 -19.74
CA ILE A 445 9.14 -23.24 -18.33
C ILE A 445 10.33 -23.74 -17.52
N VAL A 446 11.06 -24.74 -18.04
CA VAL A 446 12.24 -25.31 -17.37
C VAL A 446 13.38 -24.29 -17.24
N GLY A 447 13.61 -23.47 -18.26
CA GLY A 447 14.64 -22.44 -18.24
C GLY A 447 14.34 -21.34 -17.23
N ILE A 448 13.09 -20.88 -17.14
CA ILE A 448 12.66 -19.92 -16.10
C ILE A 448 12.85 -20.54 -14.70
N ALA A 449 12.44 -21.80 -14.52
CA ALA A 449 12.59 -22.48 -13.23
C ALA A 449 14.05 -22.59 -12.79
N ARG A 450 14.97 -22.91 -13.71
CA ARG A 450 16.41 -22.92 -13.46
C ARG A 450 16.98 -21.52 -13.17
N GLY A 451 16.49 -20.49 -13.86
CA GLY A 451 16.87 -19.11 -13.60
C GLY A 451 16.50 -18.67 -12.18
N LEU A 452 15.29 -18.99 -11.71
CA LEU A 452 14.86 -18.69 -10.34
C LEU A 452 15.58 -19.53 -9.30
N LEU A 453 15.79 -20.83 -9.56
CA LEU A 453 16.59 -21.69 -8.67
C LEU A 453 17.98 -21.09 -8.45
N TYR A 454 18.61 -20.63 -9.54
CA TYR A 454 19.89 -19.94 -9.42
C TYR A 454 19.81 -18.73 -8.51
N LEU A 455 18.81 -17.86 -8.65
CA LEU A 455 18.65 -16.68 -7.79
C LEU A 455 18.36 -17.03 -6.31
N HIS A 456 17.64 -18.11 -6.04
CA HIS A 456 17.18 -18.47 -4.71
C HIS A 456 18.19 -19.29 -3.91
N GLU A 457 18.94 -20.17 -4.58
CA GLU A 457 19.76 -21.21 -3.93
C GLU A 457 21.19 -21.30 -4.50
N ASP A 458 21.41 -21.23 -5.82
CA ASP A 458 22.75 -21.51 -6.40
C ASP A 458 23.66 -20.27 -6.54
N SER A 459 23.12 -19.06 -6.47
CA SER A 459 23.91 -17.83 -6.49
C SER A 459 24.57 -17.57 -5.14
N ARG A 460 25.70 -16.87 -5.16
CA ARG A 460 26.43 -16.47 -3.93
C ARG A 460 25.54 -15.70 -2.94
N LEU A 461 24.59 -14.94 -3.46
CA LEU A 461 23.64 -14.14 -2.69
C LEU A 461 22.24 -14.68 -2.97
N ARG A 462 21.39 -14.80 -1.96
CA ARG A 462 19.97 -15.13 -2.16
C ARG A 462 19.23 -13.89 -2.63
N ILE A 463 18.60 -13.97 -3.80
CA ILE A 463 17.94 -12.84 -4.47
C ILE A 463 16.49 -13.19 -4.76
N ILE A 464 15.56 -12.31 -4.37
CA ILE A 464 14.14 -12.42 -4.72
C ILE A 464 13.82 -11.38 -5.80
N HIS A 465 13.22 -11.82 -6.91
CA HIS A 465 12.96 -11.01 -8.09
C HIS A 465 11.80 -10.02 -7.88
N ARG A 466 10.70 -10.46 -7.28
CA ARG A 466 9.48 -9.69 -6.93
C ARG A 466 8.62 -9.15 -8.08
N ASP A 467 9.15 -9.09 -9.30
CA ASP A 467 8.37 -8.69 -10.50
C ASP A 467 8.51 -9.68 -11.66
N LEU A 468 8.45 -10.98 -11.37
CA LEU A 468 8.51 -12.01 -12.41
C LEU A 468 7.18 -12.07 -13.20
N LYS A 469 7.25 -11.88 -14.52
CA LYS A 469 6.10 -11.87 -15.43
C LYS A 469 6.53 -12.11 -16.87
N ALA A 470 5.58 -12.30 -17.79
CA ALA A 470 5.89 -12.72 -19.16
C ALA A 470 6.68 -11.67 -19.95
N SER A 471 6.41 -10.38 -19.71
CA SER A 471 7.17 -9.28 -20.32
C SER A 471 8.59 -9.11 -19.76
N ASN A 472 8.91 -9.75 -18.63
CA ASN A 472 10.25 -9.75 -18.03
C ASN A 472 11.05 -11.01 -18.37
N VAL A 473 10.54 -11.91 -19.24
CA VAL A 473 11.27 -13.07 -19.77
C VAL A 473 11.58 -12.81 -21.23
N LEU A 474 12.85 -12.57 -21.56
CA LEU A 474 13.33 -12.38 -22.93
C LEU A 474 13.69 -13.72 -23.59
N LEU A 475 13.67 -13.77 -24.92
CA LEU A 475 14.00 -14.96 -25.70
C LEU A 475 15.25 -14.75 -26.57
N ASP A 476 16.26 -15.61 -26.40
CA ASP A 476 17.48 -15.58 -27.23
C ASP A 476 17.24 -16.13 -28.65
N GLU A 477 18.30 -16.17 -29.46
CA GLU A 477 18.26 -16.61 -30.86
C GLU A 477 17.65 -18.01 -31.03
N GLU A 478 17.90 -18.90 -30.07
CA GLU A 478 17.38 -20.27 -30.03
C GLU A 478 16.06 -20.41 -29.25
N MET A 479 15.41 -19.29 -28.90
CA MET A 479 14.15 -19.23 -28.12
C MET A 479 14.28 -19.75 -26.68
N ASN A 480 15.48 -19.72 -26.09
CA ASN A 480 15.64 -20.00 -24.67
C ASN A 480 15.29 -18.75 -23.82
N PRO A 481 14.73 -18.96 -22.62
CA PRO A 481 14.33 -17.86 -21.76
C PRO A 481 15.51 -17.26 -21.00
N LYS A 482 15.49 -15.94 -20.88
CA LYS A 482 16.36 -15.13 -20.02
C LYS A 482 15.52 -14.19 -19.16
N ILE A 483 15.57 -14.35 -17.84
CA ILE A 483 14.88 -13.47 -16.88
C ILE A 483 15.59 -12.11 -16.86
N SER A 484 14.81 -11.04 -16.87
CA SER A 484 15.26 -9.65 -16.93
C SER A 484 14.52 -8.76 -15.93
N ASP A 485 14.94 -7.51 -15.82
CA ASP A 485 14.31 -6.45 -14.99
C ASP A 485 14.37 -6.68 -13.47
N PHE A 486 15.59 -6.55 -12.93
CA PHE A 486 15.87 -6.73 -11.49
C PHE A 486 15.71 -5.45 -10.65
N GLY A 487 15.10 -4.38 -11.18
CA GLY A 487 14.96 -3.10 -10.48
C GLY A 487 14.26 -3.22 -9.11
N MET A 488 13.38 -4.21 -8.97
CA MET A 488 12.66 -4.51 -7.72
C MET A 488 13.32 -5.56 -6.84
N ALA A 489 14.41 -6.20 -7.29
CA ALA A 489 15.00 -7.32 -6.60
C ALA A 489 15.55 -6.93 -5.21
N ARG A 490 15.63 -7.92 -4.31
CA ARG A 490 16.15 -7.75 -2.95
C ARG A 490 17.11 -8.87 -2.57
N LEU A 491 18.13 -8.52 -1.80
CA LEU A 491 19.09 -9.43 -1.18
C LEU A 491 18.53 -9.94 0.14
N PHE A 492 18.65 -11.24 0.35
CA PHE A 492 18.43 -11.85 1.65
C PHE A 492 19.78 -12.29 2.21
N GLU A 493 19.98 -12.07 3.51
CA GLU A 493 21.05 -12.73 4.24
C GLU A 493 20.81 -14.26 4.26
N VAL A 494 21.87 -15.06 4.39
CA VAL A 494 21.82 -16.53 4.21
C VAL A 494 20.76 -17.20 5.10
N ASP A 495 20.56 -16.67 6.31
CA ASP A 495 19.61 -17.20 7.31
C ASP A 495 18.22 -16.56 7.25
N GLN A 496 18.05 -15.53 6.42
CA GLN A 496 16.77 -14.84 6.25
C GLN A 496 15.88 -15.63 5.30
N THR A 497 14.66 -15.93 5.74
CA THR A 497 13.66 -16.70 4.98
C THR A 497 12.52 -15.83 4.45
N GLN A 498 12.29 -14.66 5.07
CA GLN A 498 11.20 -13.75 4.74
C GLN A 498 11.56 -12.29 5.10
N GLU A 499 11.02 -11.33 4.35
CA GLU A 499 11.07 -9.90 4.65
C GLU A 499 9.69 -9.25 4.63
N GLU A 500 9.56 -8.13 5.35
CA GLU A 500 8.37 -7.29 5.38
C GLU A 500 8.69 -5.90 4.82
N THR A 501 7.81 -5.38 3.97
CA THR A 501 7.91 -4.03 3.41
C THR A 501 6.59 -3.28 3.52
N SER A 502 6.65 -2.01 3.93
CA SER A 502 5.50 -1.11 3.85
C SER A 502 5.19 -0.64 2.43
N ARG A 503 6.13 -0.85 1.49
CA ARG A 503 5.99 -0.49 0.09
C ARG A 503 5.85 -1.74 -0.78
N ILE A 504 4.62 -2.00 -1.20
CA ILE A 504 4.27 -3.06 -2.14
C ILE A 504 4.53 -2.56 -3.57
N VAL A 505 5.34 -3.31 -4.31
CA VAL A 505 5.73 -3.06 -5.71
C VAL A 505 5.72 -4.37 -6.50
N GLY A 506 5.31 -4.35 -7.74
CA GLY A 506 5.22 -5.54 -8.59
C GLY A 506 3.99 -5.47 -9.50
N THR A 507 3.80 -6.49 -10.32
CA THR A 507 2.70 -6.52 -11.29
C THR A 507 1.49 -7.27 -10.74
N PHE A 508 0.33 -6.60 -10.74
CA PHE A 508 -0.94 -7.19 -10.29
C PHE A 508 -1.27 -8.47 -11.07
N GLY A 509 -1.81 -9.47 -10.37
CA GLY A 509 -2.04 -10.82 -10.90
C GLY A 509 -0.86 -11.77 -10.68
N TYR A 510 0.38 -11.30 -10.75
CA TYR A 510 1.57 -12.13 -10.48
C TYR A 510 2.02 -12.07 -9.02
N MET A 511 1.59 -11.06 -8.26
CA MET A 511 1.94 -10.90 -6.85
C MET A 511 1.24 -11.93 -5.98
N ALA A 512 1.99 -12.56 -5.09
CA ALA A 512 1.48 -13.52 -4.13
C ALA A 512 0.56 -12.86 -3.09
N PRO A 513 -0.46 -13.57 -2.57
CA PRO A 513 -1.42 -13.00 -1.63
C PRO A 513 -0.76 -12.49 -0.36
N GLU A 514 0.16 -13.21 0.26
CA GLU A 514 0.85 -12.77 1.48
C GLU A 514 1.63 -11.46 1.28
N TYR A 515 2.10 -11.24 0.06
CA TYR A 515 2.81 -10.03 -0.33
C TYR A 515 1.86 -8.85 -0.54
N ILE A 516 0.70 -9.08 -1.16
CA ILE A 516 -0.34 -8.06 -1.36
C ILE A 516 -0.97 -7.66 -0.01
N HIS A 517 -1.32 -8.63 0.83
CA HIS A 517 -2.08 -8.37 2.06
C HIS A 517 -1.19 -7.86 3.20
N HIS A 518 0.05 -8.34 3.30
CA HIS A 518 0.90 -8.08 4.47
C HIS A 518 2.25 -7.45 4.13
N GLY A 519 2.54 -7.20 2.84
CA GLY A 519 3.86 -6.74 2.42
C GLY A 519 4.98 -7.76 2.69
N ARG A 520 4.62 -9.03 2.94
CA ARG A 520 5.56 -10.14 3.21
C ARG A 520 6.01 -10.76 1.91
N PHE A 521 7.31 -10.81 1.67
CA PHE A 521 7.84 -11.50 0.50
C PHE A 521 8.97 -12.45 0.88
N SER A 522 9.05 -13.54 0.14
CA SER A 522 10.05 -14.60 0.28
C SER A 522 10.33 -15.21 -1.09
N VAL A 523 11.23 -16.20 -1.14
CA VAL A 523 11.42 -17.04 -2.34
C VAL A 523 10.10 -17.67 -2.81
N LYS A 524 9.13 -17.90 -1.90
CA LYS A 524 7.80 -18.44 -2.23
C LYS A 524 6.89 -17.45 -2.93
N SER A 525 7.17 -16.15 -2.83
CA SER A 525 6.44 -15.13 -3.58
C SER A 525 6.81 -15.17 -5.06
N ASP A 526 8.09 -15.39 -5.39
CA ASP A 526 8.53 -15.64 -6.78
C ASP A 526 8.01 -16.98 -7.32
N VAL A 527 7.91 -18.01 -6.47
CA VAL A 527 7.29 -19.31 -6.85
C VAL A 527 5.84 -19.10 -7.29
N PHE A 528 5.09 -18.26 -6.59
CA PHE A 528 3.71 -17.94 -6.98
C PHE A 528 3.67 -17.28 -8.37
N SER A 529 4.50 -16.25 -8.60
CA SER A 529 4.60 -15.59 -9.91
C SER A 529 5.00 -16.57 -11.03
N PHE A 530 5.89 -17.53 -10.73
CA PHE A 530 6.25 -18.61 -11.65
C PHE A 530 5.06 -19.51 -11.98
N GLY A 531 4.26 -19.88 -10.98
CA GLY A 531 3.05 -20.68 -11.18
C GLY A 531 2.05 -20.02 -12.13
N VAL A 532 1.87 -18.70 -11.99
CA VAL A 532 1.09 -17.89 -12.93
C VAL A 532 1.64 -18.00 -14.34
N LEU A 533 2.96 -17.82 -14.53
CA LEU A 533 3.59 -17.92 -15.84
C LEU A 533 3.43 -19.28 -16.49
N VAL A 534 3.52 -20.37 -15.72
CA VAL A 534 3.30 -21.72 -16.25
C VAL A 534 1.90 -21.86 -16.85
N LEU A 535 0.88 -21.31 -16.18
CA LEU A 535 -0.50 -21.36 -16.67
C LEU A 535 -0.73 -20.45 -17.89
N GLU A 536 -0.10 -19.27 -17.94
CA GLU A 536 -0.12 -18.40 -19.12
C GLU A 536 0.58 -19.04 -20.32
N ILE A 537 1.73 -19.69 -20.10
CA ILE A 537 2.46 -20.41 -21.16
C ILE A 537 1.64 -21.59 -21.68
N ALA A 538 1.01 -22.37 -20.79
CA ALA A 538 0.20 -23.52 -21.19
C ALA A 538 -1.05 -23.10 -21.99
N SER A 539 -1.70 -22.01 -21.59
CA SER A 539 -2.96 -21.55 -22.19
C SER A 539 -2.80 -20.59 -23.38
N GLY A 540 -1.69 -19.86 -23.44
CA GLY A 540 -1.57 -18.71 -24.33
C GLY A 540 -2.54 -17.57 -23.98
N GLN A 541 -3.05 -17.53 -22.75
CA GLN A 541 -3.99 -16.52 -22.27
C GLN A 541 -3.35 -15.66 -21.18
N LYS A 542 -3.65 -14.36 -21.19
CA LYS A 542 -3.26 -13.45 -20.11
C LYS A 542 -4.05 -13.74 -18.85
N ILE A 543 -3.42 -13.55 -17.70
CA ILE A 543 -4.08 -13.69 -16.39
C ILE A 543 -5.42 -12.94 -16.27
N SER A 544 -5.53 -11.77 -16.90
CA SER A 544 -6.72 -10.91 -16.84
C SER A 544 -7.84 -11.26 -17.84
N GLY A 545 -7.65 -12.24 -18.74
CA GLY A 545 -8.51 -12.45 -19.90
C GLY A 545 -8.92 -13.90 -20.20
N ALA A 546 -9.00 -14.77 -19.19
CA ALA A 546 -9.37 -16.17 -19.39
C ALA A 546 -10.90 -16.36 -19.36
N GLY A 547 -11.56 -16.06 -20.47
CA GLY A 547 -13.00 -16.33 -20.61
C GLY A 547 -13.40 -16.41 -22.08
N ILE A 548 -13.73 -17.61 -22.55
CA ILE A 548 -14.58 -17.79 -23.74
C ILE A 548 -16.01 -17.87 -23.19
N GLY A 549 -16.67 -16.73 -22.98
CA GLY A 549 -18.03 -16.67 -22.43
C GLY A 549 -18.39 -15.34 -21.73
N GLU A 550 -19.68 -15.19 -21.37
CA GLU A 550 -20.33 -13.97 -20.83
C GLU A 550 -19.90 -13.55 -19.41
N GLU A 551 -19.05 -14.32 -18.73
CA GLU A 551 -18.45 -13.95 -17.44
C GLU A 551 -16.92 -13.90 -17.57
N GLU A 552 -16.32 -12.71 -17.51
CA GLU A 552 -14.86 -12.57 -17.47
C GLU A 552 -14.32 -13.23 -16.19
N GLU A 553 -13.76 -14.43 -16.30
CA GLU A 553 -13.10 -15.14 -15.20
C GLU A 553 -11.57 -14.90 -15.27
N ASN A 554 -10.87 -14.86 -14.12
CA ASN A 554 -9.40 -14.78 -14.10
C ASN A 554 -8.81 -16.16 -14.43
N LEU A 555 -7.66 -16.21 -15.12
CA LEU A 555 -7.00 -17.47 -15.53
C LEU A 555 -6.80 -18.45 -14.37
N LEU A 556 -6.55 -17.97 -13.16
CA LEU A 556 -6.30 -18.84 -12.01
C LEU A 556 -7.59 -19.50 -11.51
N THR A 557 -8.71 -18.77 -11.53
CA THR A 557 -10.02 -19.33 -11.21
C THR A 557 -10.46 -20.32 -12.28
N TYR A 558 -10.31 -19.94 -13.56
CA TYR A 558 -10.59 -20.83 -14.70
C TYR A 558 -9.73 -22.12 -14.64
N SER A 559 -8.44 -21.99 -14.32
CA SER A 559 -7.52 -23.12 -14.17
C SER A 559 -7.93 -24.05 -13.03
N TRP A 560 -8.27 -23.49 -11.87
CA TRP A 560 -8.70 -24.28 -10.71
C TRP A 560 -10.03 -25.00 -10.95
N LYS A 561 -10.99 -24.33 -11.59
CA LYS A 561 -12.28 -24.92 -11.96
C LYS A 561 -12.08 -26.13 -12.89
N ASN A 562 -11.35 -25.95 -13.99
CA ASN A 562 -11.10 -27.04 -14.92
C ASN A 562 -10.28 -28.18 -14.28
N TRP A 563 -9.38 -27.87 -13.34
CA TRP A 563 -8.66 -28.91 -12.59
C TRP A 563 -9.59 -29.76 -11.73
N ASN A 564 -10.47 -29.13 -10.94
CA ASN A 564 -11.41 -29.83 -10.08
C ASN A 564 -12.47 -30.63 -10.85
N GLU A 565 -12.90 -30.12 -12.00
CA GLU A 565 -13.89 -30.78 -12.87
C GLU A 565 -13.26 -31.90 -13.73
N GLY A 566 -11.94 -32.12 -13.66
CA GLY A 566 -11.24 -33.10 -14.48
C GLY A 566 -11.13 -32.71 -15.96
N THR A 567 -11.33 -31.43 -16.27
CA THR A 567 -11.35 -30.84 -17.62
C THR A 567 -10.13 -29.97 -17.93
N ALA A 568 -9.04 -30.11 -17.17
CA ALA A 568 -7.82 -29.29 -17.30
C ALA A 568 -7.19 -29.25 -18.71
N LEU A 569 -7.51 -30.20 -19.60
CA LEU A 569 -7.11 -30.13 -21.01
C LEU A 569 -7.69 -28.90 -21.74
N ASN A 570 -8.81 -28.33 -21.27
CA ASN A 570 -9.38 -27.11 -21.80
C ASN A 570 -8.48 -25.88 -21.59
N LEU A 571 -7.54 -25.96 -20.64
CA LEU A 571 -6.56 -24.90 -20.38
C LEU A 571 -5.46 -24.85 -21.43
N ILE A 572 -5.32 -25.88 -22.26
CA ILE A 572 -4.24 -25.97 -23.23
C ILE A 572 -4.58 -25.10 -24.44
N ASP A 573 -3.62 -24.30 -24.88
CA ASP A 573 -3.73 -23.49 -26.09
C ASP A 573 -4.27 -24.35 -27.27
N PRO A 574 -5.39 -23.95 -27.91
CA PRO A 574 -6.00 -24.72 -28.99
C PRO A 574 -5.09 -24.98 -30.21
N THR A 575 -4.00 -24.22 -30.34
CA THR A 575 -2.96 -24.42 -31.35
C THR A 575 -2.07 -25.65 -31.08
N MET A 576 -2.13 -26.25 -29.89
CA MET A 576 -1.26 -27.35 -29.41
C MET A 576 -1.84 -28.76 -29.58
N ARG A 577 -2.52 -29.03 -30.69
CA ARG A 577 -3.29 -30.29 -30.87
C ARG A 577 -2.44 -31.57 -30.93
N VAL A 578 -1.14 -31.46 -31.19
CA VAL A 578 -0.23 -32.59 -31.48
C VAL A 578 0.75 -32.87 -30.32
N ALA A 579 0.69 -32.10 -29.24
CA ALA A 579 1.65 -32.18 -28.14
C ALA A 579 1.36 -33.33 -27.13
N PRO A 580 2.39 -33.84 -26.40
CA PRO A 580 2.21 -34.85 -25.37
C PRO A 580 1.31 -34.35 -24.24
N ARG A 581 0.08 -34.87 -24.15
CA ARG A 581 -0.91 -34.45 -23.14
C ARG A 581 -0.43 -34.65 -21.69
N SER A 582 0.38 -35.68 -21.44
CA SER A 582 0.93 -35.96 -20.12
C SER A 582 1.84 -34.84 -19.61
N GLU A 583 2.70 -34.29 -20.47
CA GLU A 583 3.58 -33.17 -20.12
C GLU A 583 2.80 -31.89 -19.86
N MET A 584 1.82 -31.59 -20.70
CA MET A 584 0.94 -30.43 -20.54
C MET A 584 0.18 -30.48 -19.21
N MET A 585 -0.43 -31.62 -18.92
CA MET A 585 -1.13 -31.85 -17.66
C MET A 585 -0.18 -31.76 -16.45
N ARG A 586 1.03 -32.29 -16.57
CA ARG A 586 2.05 -32.21 -15.51
C ARG A 586 2.46 -30.77 -15.25
N SER A 587 2.68 -29.96 -16.29
CA SER A 587 3.00 -28.54 -16.16
C SER A 587 1.85 -27.75 -15.51
N ILE A 588 0.60 -27.99 -15.91
CA ILE A 588 -0.58 -27.37 -15.29
C ILE A 588 -0.65 -27.72 -13.80
N HIS A 589 -0.45 -28.99 -13.45
CA HIS A 589 -0.43 -29.46 -12.06
C HIS A 589 0.65 -28.74 -11.25
N ILE A 590 1.88 -28.65 -11.76
CA ILE A 590 2.97 -27.93 -11.11
C ILE A 590 2.65 -26.43 -10.98
N GLY A 591 2.08 -25.82 -12.01
CA GLY A 591 1.60 -24.43 -11.97
C GLY A 591 0.61 -24.21 -10.84
N LEU A 592 -0.38 -25.11 -10.68
CA LEU A 592 -1.36 -25.06 -9.59
C LEU A 592 -0.71 -25.24 -8.20
N LEU A 593 0.29 -26.11 -8.06
CA LEU A 593 1.07 -26.25 -6.82
C LEU A 593 1.87 -24.99 -6.47
N CYS A 594 2.24 -24.19 -7.46
CA CYS A 594 2.99 -22.96 -7.25
C CYS A 594 2.08 -21.79 -6.81
N VAL A 595 0.81 -21.76 -7.23
CA VAL A 595 -0.14 -20.66 -6.94
C VAL A 595 -1.03 -20.90 -5.71
N GLN A 596 -0.58 -21.75 -4.79
CA GLN A 596 -1.32 -22.07 -3.56
C GLN A 596 -1.47 -20.83 -2.66
N GLU A 597 -2.60 -20.74 -1.95
CA GLU A 597 -2.89 -19.61 -1.07
C GLU A 597 -1.85 -19.46 0.04
N HIS A 598 -1.63 -20.52 0.82
CA HIS A 598 -0.61 -20.55 1.85
C HIS A 598 0.78 -20.80 1.24
N GLU A 599 1.74 -19.93 1.55
CA GLU A 599 3.13 -20.01 1.07
C GLU A 599 3.85 -21.32 1.46
N ALA A 600 3.46 -21.94 2.58
CA ALA A 600 4.01 -23.20 3.06
C ALA A 600 3.66 -24.37 2.13
N ASN A 601 2.52 -24.29 1.43
CA ASN A 601 2.05 -25.33 0.51
C ASN A 601 2.70 -25.24 -0.87
N ARG A 602 3.39 -24.13 -1.16
CA ARG A 602 4.12 -23.95 -2.43
C ARG A 602 5.44 -24.72 -2.39
N PRO A 603 5.86 -25.39 -3.47
CA PRO A 603 7.18 -26.03 -3.54
C PRO A 603 8.29 -24.97 -3.55
N THR A 604 9.53 -25.38 -3.26
CA THR A 604 10.72 -24.56 -3.59
C THR A 604 11.06 -24.68 -5.07
N MET A 605 11.87 -23.76 -5.61
CA MET A 605 12.29 -23.87 -7.02
C MET A 605 13.14 -25.12 -7.29
N ALA A 606 13.92 -25.60 -6.32
CA ALA A 606 14.65 -26.88 -6.43
C ALA A 606 13.69 -28.06 -6.59
N GLN A 607 12.61 -28.07 -5.80
CA GLN A 607 11.54 -29.06 -5.94
C GLN A 607 10.85 -28.94 -7.29
N VAL A 608 10.50 -27.72 -7.74
CA VAL A 608 9.88 -27.48 -9.05
C VAL A 608 10.75 -28.03 -10.19
N VAL A 609 12.05 -27.73 -10.22
CA VAL A 609 12.98 -28.24 -11.25
C VAL A 609 13.02 -29.78 -11.24
N THR A 610 13.02 -30.39 -10.05
CA THR A 610 12.97 -31.85 -9.90
C THR A 610 11.66 -32.44 -10.41
N LEU A 611 10.53 -31.82 -10.08
CA LEU A 611 9.20 -32.26 -10.50
C LEU A 611 9.00 -32.12 -12.01
N LEU A 612 9.56 -31.08 -12.63
CA LEU A 612 9.57 -30.92 -14.08
C LEU A 612 10.42 -32.02 -14.73
N GLY A 613 11.63 -32.29 -14.21
CA GLY A 613 12.60 -33.20 -14.82
C GLY A 613 12.34 -34.71 -14.62
N SER A 614 11.44 -35.11 -13.74
CA SER A 614 11.17 -36.53 -13.45
C SER A 614 9.70 -36.89 -13.53
N TYR A 615 9.34 -37.84 -14.39
CA TYR A 615 7.98 -38.35 -14.56
C TYR A 615 7.59 -39.43 -13.55
N SER A 616 8.55 -39.96 -12.78
CA SER A 616 8.33 -41.04 -11.79
C SER A 616 7.90 -40.53 -10.41
N ILE A 617 7.99 -39.21 -10.17
CA ILE A 617 7.61 -38.61 -8.89
C ILE A 617 6.11 -38.31 -8.89
N THR A 618 5.41 -38.90 -7.90
CA THR A 618 4.01 -38.60 -7.60
C THR A 618 3.88 -37.15 -7.14
N LEU A 619 3.04 -36.38 -7.82
CA LEU A 619 2.79 -34.98 -7.49
C LEU A 619 1.76 -34.89 -6.36
N PRO A 620 1.96 -34.02 -5.35
CA PRO A 620 0.95 -33.77 -4.33
C PRO A 620 -0.31 -33.15 -4.96
N VAL A 621 -1.47 -33.38 -4.38
CA VAL A 621 -2.74 -32.82 -4.87
C VAL A 621 -2.77 -31.32 -4.53
N PRO A 622 -2.96 -30.41 -5.52
CA PRO A 622 -3.04 -28.98 -5.23
C PRO A 622 -4.34 -28.67 -4.48
N SER A 623 -4.28 -27.70 -3.57
CA SER A 623 -5.45 -27.13 -2.91
C SER A 623 -5.89 -25.84 -3.60
N LYS A 624 -7.00 -25.24 -3.13
CA LYS A 624 -7.61 -24.05 -3.75
C LYS A 624 -6.62 -22.87 -3.77
N PRO A 625 -6.37 -22.23 -4.92
CA PRO A 625 -5.59 -20.99 -5.02
C PRO A 625 -6.29 -19.80 -4.34
N ALA A 626 -5.52 -18.76 -3.99
CA ALA A 626 -5.96 -17.58 -3.23
C ALA A 626 -7.06 -16.68 -3.85
N PHE A 627 -7.60 -17.02 -5.02
CA PHE A 627 -8.28 -16.09 -5.93
C PHE A 627 -9.74 -15.77 -5.62
N PHE A 628 -10.29 -16.24 -4.50
CA PHE A 628 -11.73 -16.14 -4.26
C PHE A 628 -12.23 -14.74 -3.84
N MET A 629 -11.38 -13.71 -3.79
CA MET A 629 -11.80 -12.35 -3.44
C MET A 629 -12.04 -11.42 -4.65
N HIS A 630 -11.76 -11.83 -5.90
CA HIS A 630 -11.91 -10.92 -7.04
C HIS A 630 -13.33 -10.83 -7.60
N SER A 631 -14.22 -11.81 -7.35
CA SER A 631 -15.64 -11.73 -7.76
C SER A 631 -16.41 -10.67 -6.97
N ALA A 632 -15.99 -10.35 -5.74
CA ALA A 632 -16.58 -9.29 -4.92
C ALA A 632 -16.31 -7.89 -5.49
N LEU A 633 -15.20 -7.68 -6.21
CA LEU A 633 -14.83 -6.38 -6.80
C LEU A 633 -15.41 -6.15 -8.21
N ARG A 634 -15.74 -7.22 -8.96
CA ARG A 634 -16.35 -7.10 -10.30
C ARG A 634 -17.86 -6.85 -10.27
N THR A 635 -18.56 -7.35 -9.25
CA THR A 635 -20.03 -7.27 -9.19
C THR A 635 -20.55 -5.84 -9.00
N GLU A 636 -19.75 -4.92 -8.43
CA GLU A 636 -20.14 -3.50 -8.32
C GLU A 636 -19.99 -2.71 -9.64
N ALA A 637 -19.20 -3.20 -10.60
CA ALA A 637 -18.97 -2.50 -11.87
C ALA A 637 -19.98 -2.86 -12.97
N SER A 638 -20.70 -3.99 -12.85
CA SER A 638 -21.65 -4.47 -13.87
C SER A 638 -23.13 -4.22 -13.55
N LEU A 639 -23.45 -3.63 -12.39
CA LEU A 639 -24.83 -3.33 -11.98
C LEU A 639 -25.30 -1.90 -12.34
N SER A 640 -24.50 -1.10 -13.04
CA SER A 640 -24.86 0.29 -13.39
C SER A 640 -25.06 0.57 -14.88
N THR A 641 -25.26 -0.45 -15.71
CA THR A 641 -25.60 -0.28 -17.14
C THR A 641 -26.68 -1.25 -17.58
N ASN A 642 -27.90 -1.05 -17.09
CA ASN A 642 -29.13 -1.27 -17.86
C ASN A 642 -30.32 -0.82 -17.02
N GLU A 643 -30.66 0.46 -17.12
CA GLU A 643 -32.05 0.89 -17.15
C GLU A 643 -32.14 2.38 -17.52
N ARG A 644 -33.16 2.69 -18.33
CA ARG A 644 -33.62 4.01 -18.80
C ARG A 644 -33.02 4.53 -20.10
N SER A 645 -33.70 4.19 -21.19
CA SER A 645 -34.07 5.21 -22.16
C SER A 645 -35.53 5.06 -22.58
N ASN A 646 -36.28 6.13 -22.30
CA ASN A 646 -37.44 6.64 -23.02
C ASN A 646 -38.81 6.00 -22.79
N GLU A 647 -39.53 6.55 -21.80
CA GLU A 647 -40.95 6.88 -21.99
C GLU A 647 -41.05 8.38 -22.31
N ASP A 648 -41.58 8.72 -23.48
CA ASP A 648 -42.31 9.97 -23.64
C ASP A 648 -43.43 9.84 -24.70
N VAL A 649 -44.62 10.22 -24.23
CA VAL A 649 -45.82 10.73 -24.91
C VAL A 649 -46.58 9.90 -25.97
N GLN A 650 -47.80 9.55 -25.54
CA GLN A 650 -49.06 9.30 -26.26
C GLN A 650 -49.19 9.78 -27.72
N GLN A 651 -49.77 8.93 -28.58
CA GLN A 651 -51.15 9.02 -29.10
C GLN A 651 -51.29 8.40 -30.52
N SER A 652 -52.05 7.29 -30.67
CA SER A 652 -53.15 7.16 -31.66
C SER A 652 -53.81 5.77 -31.70
N ARG A 653 -55.13 5.77 -31.43
CA ARG A 653 -56.26 5.04 -32.06
C ARG A 653 -56.17 3.55 -32.45
N ASN A 654 -57.07 2.80 -31.79
CA ASN A 654 -58.03 1.78 -32.25
C ASN A 654 -57.56 0.58 -33.11
N GLU A 655 -57.81 -0.63 -32.61
CA GLU A 655 -58.84 -1.53 -33.18
C GLU A 655 -59.21 -2.67 -32.21
N VAL A 656 -60.43 -3.18 -32.40
CA VAL A 656 -61.28 -3.99 -31.50
C VAL A 656 -61.35 -5.45 -31.96
N SER A 657 -61.43 -6.39 -31.02
CA SER A 657 -62.36 -7.56 -31.01
C SER A 657 -62.01 -8.48 -29.83
N THR A 658 -62.85 -8.58 -28.78
CA THR A 658 -63.94 -9.57 -28.57
C THR A 658 -63.43 -11.00 -28.68
N SER A 659 -63.69 -11.98 -27.81
CA SER A 659 -64.70 -12.30 -26.79
C SER A 659 -64.18 -13.62 -26.15
N GLU A 660 -64.67 -14.26 -25.09
CA GLU A 660 -65.97 -14.32 -24.44
C GLU A 660 -65.82 -15.04 -23.09
N LEU A 661 -66.79 -14.78 -22.22
CA LEU A 661 -67.03 -15.35 -20.89
C LEU A 661 -67.29 -16.87 -20.91
N TYR A 662 -67.21 -17.53 -19.73
CA TYR A 662 -68.39 -17.91 -18.91
C TYR A 662 -68.07 -18.94 -17.80
N PRO A 663 -68.97 -19.19 -16.82
CA PRO A 663 -68.61 -19.14 -15.41
C PRO A 663 -69.03 -20.39 -14.61
N ARG A 664 -68.60 -20.46 -13.35
CA ARG A 664 -69.51 -20.48 -12.19
C ARG A 664 -68.73 -20.10 -10.93
#